data_AF-A0A8G2C8X5-F1
#
_entry.id   AF-A0A8G2C8X5-F1
#
_cell.length_a   1.000
_cell.length_b   1.000
_cell.length_c   1.000
_cell.angle_alpha   90.00
_cell.angle_beta   90.00
_cell.angle_gamma   90.00
#
_symmetry.space_group_name_H-M   'P 1'
#
loop_
_entity.id
_entity.type
_entity.pdbx_description
1 polymer ?
#
loop_
_entity_poly.entity_id
_entity_poly.type
_entity_poly.pdbx_seq_one_letter_code
_entity_poly.pdbx_strand_id
1 'polypeptide(L)'
;MYRFISILSLLLLLSTACAASAQDAADKKGWIKQQITDIKVYPYKDKAYQYVKEGKLKEAAIEFVKALEVDPSDAKVRLDYCQVLYDQGQYAETTVQALEVLKSLPDNANALMLGASSLQKLGRNTEALDLLLGTLKKGNLTEAARKNAFVSAVNLLIKEKDYALLLNIIENEGSILSPAKRSYVLGLAYKGAKRPAEARAAYEQALSITGDAGLSRKDRLVALSDLADILMKERAFGKAQTMLIEAHAIDPKMTSIPYRLAEISYETKQYDKALQWIDMSLKQKQASTHLLLKAFILEKLGKGDQAIEIFDNLTKAATTKPQQAKLLTQKGFVAMKLGHHEMAIKAFEQSLAILPTAEAMRALATAQGLNGEWPKAVETYKLLLTELESGQEKALTHMQLGTAYTKVGKTTEAISELSKAVSSGLLSPEDQENALQDLGFLYYNDEQYPAARQAFLSALAEQPNNRKTLLALGRTQVRAGEYKDAIKTLKRLYAQNQELEVSMLLANAYEKDGQREQALTVYNALLDSRQARGDDAMIILERMATIEGLHGKLSRAGDLYLKAYEAAKGKDTALLLRAGESYYSAKQYDKALRVFKRYIDNSSGTDNFEALSMMGTIFSKRGRLEEAAAAYRKALKSKNLTPKQRRTLLVNLGYIYISMDKIDTGVNYMRQAIAVGGEDPRLRLDIGQALYRAKYYPEAIQELRRAKELGVGYEADSALSVCYEKANKPGLALYYLKEVERNAPKSVLESSPDFYSQMAYLYTVEKSYSKAITYYEKALCIAPSPLNTFKLGQVQRLSGNLEAAGATLLTVNPEQLETQDTRALYYEELGRVYKGTNQFDKAQESFRKAIAEKPNAEEFYLLGQAQESSEDLEGAIESYQDAVELNPADAYRISLGYAYYKSEKLEKAATIFEDIQQKDPDYINLTEDLAYINKQLYRNDASVEWFKKSIDNAPFYPDETEASLRRKIYDFKEEIRYITNRWDITGFYSYSPDDDNFITDAQGIQVGVLDNTAGVEVGYIPPKIGFRNGKIFEIIGRISTNRQKNGIVDFEADSTQGAVGLRYKPFTEANIALGVERLFKIGEDAEDNTLLRAMGSWDYGWAMRAAEANWNYTFVYSEFDAYVQDDKRTAFLIHGRQGWTWNIHDELLVTPHLYATYKEESPDRNNLSHVEGGPALSLRWLEGEDEYESYKREWEVLLRYTIGKYTKNISDDYNGLSVILRLNF
;
A
#
# COMPACT_ATOMS: atom_id res chain seq x y z
N MET A 1 2.87 -62.25 -15.24
CA MET A 1 2.71 -62.33 -13.76
C MET A 1 2.92 -63.79 -13.36
N TYR A 2 3.81 -64.20 -12.45
CA TYR A 2 4.75 -63.53 -11.55
C TYR A 2 6.08 -64.34 -11.52
N ARG A 3 7.19 -63.77 -11.02
CA ARG A 3 8.52 -64.37 -10.73
C ARG A 3 9.64 -64.42 -11.79
N PHE A 4 9.43 -64.24 -13.10
CA PHE A 4 10.58 -64.15 -14.05
C PHE A 4 11.25 -62.77 -14.13
N ILE A 5 10.62 -61.75 -13.53
CA ILE A 5 11.22 -60.42 -13.28
C ILE A 5 12.04 -60.41 -11.98
N SER A 6 12.03 -61.51 -11.21
CA SER A 6 12.75 -61.62 -9.96
C SER A 6 14.15 -62.18 -10.16
N ILE A 7 15.11 -61.25 -10.17
CA ILE A 7 16.46 -61.43 -9.61
C ILE A 7 17.48 -62.10 -10.53
N LEU A 8 18.71 -61.61 -10.43
CA LEU A 8 19.95 -62.09 -11.04
C LEU A 8 20.05 -61.91 -12.57
N SER A 9 20.55 -60.78 -13.08
CA SER A 9 21.33 -59.73 -12.38
C SER A 9 22.58 -60.26 -11.63
N LEU A 10 23.15 -61.38 -12.08
CA LEU A 10 24.59 -61.59 -11.94
C LEU A 10 25.13 -61.33 -13.36
N LEU A 11 25.96 -60.30 -13.57
CA LEU A 11 27.42 -60.43 -13.38
C LEU A 11 27.88 -61.62 -14.25
N LEU A 12 28.47 -61.39 -15.42
CA LEU A 12 29.89 -61.04 -15.62
C LEU A 12 30.12 -61.26 -17.14
N LEU A 13 30.96 -60.57 -17.91
CA LEU A 13 31.90 -59.46 -17.76
C LEU A 13 31.86 -58.69 -19.12
N LEU A 14 31.97 -57.37 -19.20
CA LEU A 14 33.19 -56.59 -18.96
C LEU A 14 34.40 -57.08 -19.81
N SER A 15 34.34 -56.80 -21.11
CA SER A 15 35.51 -56.69 -22.00
C SER A 15 35.12 -55.85 -23.23
N THR A 16 35.78 -54.74 -23.58
CA THR A 16 36.92 -54.04 -22.97
C THR A 16 36.73 -52.52 -23.09
N ALA A 17 37.18 -51.79 -22.07
CA ALA A 17 37.27 -50.33 -22.13
C ALA A 17 38.56 -49.89 -22.81
N CYS A 18 38.56 -48.70 -23.42
CA CYS A 18 39.64 -47.73 -23.18
C CYS A 18 39.23 -46.28 -23.53
N ALA A 19 39.91 -45.32 -22.90
CA ALA A 19 39.97 -43.89 -23.27
C ALA A 19 38.69 -43.04 -23.18
N ALA A 20 38.08 -42.99 -21.98
CA ALA A 20 37.50 -41.75 -21.45
C ALA A 20 37.89 -41.61 -19.97
N SER A 21 38.22 -40.40 -19.52
CA SER A 21 38.80 -40.12 -18.20
C SER A 21 37.85 -40.47 -17.05
N ALA A 22 38.40 -41.01 -15.96
CA ALA A 22 37.65 -41.48 -14.79
C ALA A 22 37.08 -40.37 -13.89
N GLN A 23 36.96 -39.13 -14.39
CA GLN A 23 36.41 -37.98 -13.68
C GLN A 23 34.92 -37.75 -14.06
N ASP A 24 34.61 -37.68 -15.36
CA ASP A 24 33.29 -37.22 -15.87
C ASP A 24 32.11 -38.19 -15.64
N ALA A 25 32.37 -39.47 -15.40
CA ALA A 25 31.32 -40.48 -15.24
C ALA A 25 30.76 -40.56 -13.80
N ALA A 26 31.55 -40.16 -12.79
CA ALA A 26 31.08 -40.04 -11.42
C ALA A 26 30.14 -38.83 -11.30
N ASP A 27 30.55 -37.70 -11.88
CA ASP A 27 29.77 -36.47 -11.88
C ASP A 27 28.44 -36.62 -12.62
N LYS A 28 28.35 -37.39 -13.71
CA LYS A 28 27.06 -37.59 -14.41
C LYS A 28 26.07 -38.50 -13.68
N LYS A 29 26.51 -39.46 -12.86
CA LYS A 29 25.60 -40.23 -11.97
C LYS A 29 25.20 -39.46 -10.73
N GLY A 30 26.11 -38.63 -10.18
CA GLY A 30 25.77 -37.62 -9.19
C GLY A 30 24.72 -36.67 -9.74
N TRP A 31 24.99 -36.04 -10.88
CA TRP A 31 24.15 -35.03 -11.53
C TRP A 31 22.75 -35.53 -11.89
N ILE A 32 22.57 -36.70 -12.51
CA ILE A 32 21.20 -37.20 -12.80
C ILE A 32 20.45 -37.54 -11.50
N LYS A 33 21.14 -38.09 -10.48
CA LYS A 33 20.50 -38.37 -9.19
C LYS A 33 20.16 -37.08 -8.44
N GLN A 34 21.05 -36.09 -8.46
CA GLN A 34 20.86 -34.74 -7.93
C GLN A 34 19.70 -34.06 -8.62
N GLN A 35 19.62 -34.07 -9.96
CA GLN A 35 18.52 -33.48 -10.72
C GLN A 35 17.17 -34.17 -10.46
N ILE A 36 17.13 -35.51 -10.32
CA ILE A 36 15.90 -36.21 -9.91
C ILE A 36 15.52 -35.88 -8.46
N THR A 37 16.49 -35.74 -7.56
CA THR A 37 16.28 -35.30 -6.18
C THR A 37 15.78 -33.85 -6.15
N ASP A 38 16.42 -32.93 -6.89
CA ASP A 38 16.03 -31.53 -7.03
C ASP A 38 14.61 -31.42 -7.57
N ILE A 39 14.25 -32.15 -8.63
CA ILE A 39 12.88 -32.19 -9.19
C ILE A 39 11.86 -32.76 -8.18
N LYS A 40 12.24 -33.73 -7.35
CA LYS A 40 11.36 -34.30 -6.30
C LYS A 40 11.25 -33.43 -5.05
N VAL A 41 12.31 -32.71 -4.71
CA VAL A 41 12.39 -31.76 -3.60
C VAL A 41 11.70 -30.46 -3.97
N TYR A 42 11.76 -30.02 -5.24
CA TYR A 42 11.28 -28.71 -5.69
C TYR A 42 9.82 -28.43 -5.33
N PRO A 43 8.84 -29.34 -5.48
CA PRO A 43 7.47 -29.10 -5.03
C PRO A 43 7.38 -28.84 -3.53
N TYR A 44 8.10 -29.60 -2.70
CA TYR A 44 8.11 -29.42 -1.26
C TYR A 44 8.90 -28.17 -0.85
N LYS A 45 9.99 -27.86 -1.54
CA LYS A 45 10.88 -26.72 -1.28
C LYS A 45 10.24 -25.40 -1.69
N ASP A 46 9.66 -25.31 -2.89
CA ASP A 46 8.91 -24.13 -3.34
C ASP A 46 7.67 -23.91 -2.47
N LYS A 47 6.93 -24.98 -2.14
CA LYS A 47 5.77 -24.88 -1.25
C LYS A 47 6.14 -24.53 0.19
N ALA A 48 7.26 -25.03 0.71
CA ALA A 48 7.82 -24.61 2.00
C ALA A 48 8.17 -23.12 1.98
N TYR A 49 8.86 -22.62 0.95
CA TYR A 49 9.19 -21.20 0.85
C TYR A 49 7.98 -20.30 0.53
N GLN A 50 6.95 -20.78 -0.19
CA GLN A 50 5.65 -20.11 -0.32
C GLN A 50 4.97 -20.00 1.05
N TYR A 51 4.88 -21.10 1.79
CA TYR A 51 4.33 -21.09 3.15
C TYR A 51 5.14 -20.22 4.12
N VAL A 52 6.47 -20.12 3.99
CA VAL A 52 7.26 -19.11 4.71
C VAL A 52 6.86 -17.68 4.31
N LYS A 53 6.69 -17.39 3.01
CA LYS A 53 6.21 -16.08 2.54
C LYS A 53 4.78 -15.75 3.00
N GLU A 54 3.92 -16.75 3.13
CA GLU A 54 2.56 -16.64 3.65
C GLU A 54 2.47 -16.65 5.20
N GLY A 55 3.59 -16.86 5.90
CA GLY A 55 3.65 -16.95 7.37
C GLY A 55 3.14 -18.28 7.96
N LYS A 56 2.83 -19.28 7.12
CA LYS A 56 2.36 -20.63 7.49
C LYS A 56 3.53 -21.52 7.93
N LEU A 57 4.17 -21.16 9.04
CA LEU A 57 5.44 -21.76 9.48
C LEU A 57 5.35 -23.26 9.81
N LYS A 58 4.20 -23.76 10.27
CA LYS A 58 4.03 -25.19 10.62
C LYS A 58 3.94 -26.05 9.37
N GLU A 59 3.16 -25.58 8.41
CA GLU A 59 3.01 -26.14 7.09
C GLU A 59 4.36 -26.09 6.35
N ALA A 60 5.07 -24.96 6.43
CA ALA A 60 6.44 -24.84 5.91
C ALA A 60 7.40 -25.87 6.54
N ALA A 61 7.39 -26.08 7.86
CA ALA A 61 8.21 -27.11 8.50
C ALA A 61 7.88 -28.52 8.03
N ILE A 62 6.59 -28.85 7.86
CA ILE A 62 6.18 -30.16 7.35
C ILE A 62 6.71 -30.37 5.92
N GLU A 63 6.63 -29.35 5.06
CA GLU A 63 7.19 -29.43 3.71
C GLU A 63 8.73 -29.40 3.70
N PHE A 64 9.39 -28.72 4.66
CA PHE A 64 10.85 -28.77 4.86
C PHE A 64 11.32 -30.14 5.36
N VAL A 65 10.57 -30.80 6.26
CA VAL A 65 10.86 -32.19 6.67
C VAL A 65 10.75 -33.11 5.46
N LYS A 66 9.67 -33.02 4.67
CA LYS A 66 9.53 -33.80 3.42
C LYS A 66 10.68 -33.53 2.43
N ALA A 67 11.13 -32.28 2.31
CA ALA A 67 12.29 -31.93 1.50
C ALA A 67 13.58 -32.61 2.04
N LEU A 68 13.79 -32.63 3.36
CA LEU A 68 14.94 -33.23 4.03
C LEU A 68 14.85 -34.77 4.20
N GLU A 69 13.67 -35.36 4.04
CA GLU A 69 13.48 -36.81 3.89
C GLU A 69 13.92 -37.28 2.49
N VAL A 70 13.75 -36.43 1.47
CA VAL A 70 14.16 -36.69 0.08
C VAL A 70 15.63 -36.31 -0.17
N ASP A 71 16.14 -35.23 0.43
CA ASP A 71 17.57 -34.90 0.51
C ASP A 71 18.01 -34.55 1.95
N PRO A 72 18.47 -35.54 2.74
CA PRO A 72 19.01 -35.29 4.07
C PRO A 72 20.31 -34.48 4.08
N SER A 73 21.00 -34.32 2.94
CA SER A 73 22.33 -33.71 2.85
C SER A 73 22.32 -32.21 2.52
N ASP A 74 21.17 -31.65 2.11
CA ASP A 74 21.03 -30.21 1.83
C ASP A 74 21.15 -29.39 3.14
N ALA A 75 22.38 -29.02 3.48
CA ALA A 75 22.71 -28.21 4.66
C ALA A 75 22.11 -26.79 4.60
N LYS A 76 21.71 -26.30 3.41
CA LYS A 76 21.05 -25.00 3.26
C LYS A 76 19.58 -25.11 3.61
N VAL A 77 18.87 -26.11 3.09
CA VAL A 77 17.49 -26.42 3.52
C VAL A 77 17.45 -26.84 4.98
N ARG A 78 18.46 -27.57 5.49
CA ARG A 78 18.54 -27.90 6.92
C ARG A 78 18.75 -26.66 7.79
N LEU A 79 19.49 -25.66 7.32
CA LEU A 79 19.64 -24.38 8.02
C LEU A 79 18.34 -23.55 7.99
N ASP A 80 17.66 -23.48 6.84
CA ASP A 80 16.37 -22.80 6.72
C ASP A 80 15.30 -23.51 7.58
N TYR A 81 15.35 -24.84 7.66
CA TYR A 81 14.53 -25.63 8.58
C TYR A 81 14.89 -25.37 10.06
N CYS A 82 16.18 -25.26 10.43
CA CYS A 82 16.59 -24.83 11.77
C CYS A 82 15.99 -23.46 12.13
N GLN A 83 15.94 -22.53 11.17
CA GLN A 83 15.34 -21.21 11.38
C GLN A 83 13.82 -21.36 11.62
N VAL A 84 13.10 -22.11 10.79
CA VAL A 84 11.66 -22.35 10.99
C VAL A 84 11.36 -23.09 12.29
N LEU A 85 12.17 -24.07 12.69
CA LEU A 85 12.07 -24.76 13.98
C LEU A 85 12.28 -23.80 15.16
N TYR A 86 13.26 -22.91 15.06
CA TYR A 86 13.52 -21.89 16.07
C TYR A 86 12.34 -20.92 16.20
N ASP A 87 11.78 -20.50 15.07
CA ASP A 87 10.65 -19.58 14.99
C ASP A 87 9.34 -20.23 15.48
N GLN A 88 9.21 -21.55 15.40
CA GLN A 88 8.17 -22.33 16.08
C GLN A 88 8.44 -22.59 17.57
N GLY A 89 9.64 -22.27 18.07
CA GLY A 89 10.05 -22.52 19.45
C GLY A 89 10.45 -23.97 19.77
N GLN A 90 10.73 -24.79 18.76
CA GLN A 90 11.23 -26.17 18.95
C GLN A 90 12.74 -26.18 19.22
N TYR A 91 13.16 -25.54 20.32
CA TYR A 91 14.56 -25.26 20.63
C TYR A 91 15.42 -26.53 20.85
N ALA A 92 14.87 -27.60 21.43
CA ALA A 92 15.61 -28.85 21.62
C ALA A 92 16.01 -29.46 20.27
N GLU A 93 15.05 -29.54 19.34
CA GLU A 93 15.29 -30.08 18.00
C GLU A 93 16.13 -29.12 17.14
N THR A 94 15.89 -27.81 17.24
CA THR A 94 16.75 -26.78 16.64
C THR A 94 18.21 -26.95 17.07
N THR A 95 18.47 -27.23 18.35
CA THR A 95 19.84 -27.44 18.86
C THR A 95 20.48 -28.66 18.19
N VAL A 96 19.75 -29.77 18.07
CA VAL A 96 20.24 -31.00 17.42
C VAL A 96 20.52 -30.74 15.94
N GLN A 97 19.58 -30.14 15.20
CA GLN A 97 19.74 -29.87 13.77
C GLN A 97 20.85 -28.83 13.50
N ALA A 98 20.98 -27.80 14.34
CA ALA A 98 22.04 -26.81 14.25
C ALA A 98 23.43 -27.41 14.54
N LEU A 99 23.54 -28.29 15.53
CA LEU A 99 24.78 -29.05 15.78
C LEU A 99 25.12 -29.99 14.61
N GLU A 100 24.13 -30.56 13.92
CA GLU A 100 24.36 -31.38 12.72
C GLU A 100 24.86 -30.54 11.54
N VAL A 101 24.30 -29.33 11.33
CA VAL A 101 24.82 -28.36 10.36
C VAL A 101 26.26 -27.95 10.72
N LEU A 102 26.59 -27.77 12.01
CA LEU A 102 27.95 -27.44 12.47
C LEU A 102 28.95 -28.61 12.37
N LYS A 103 28.52 -29.87 12.25
CA LYS A 103 29.42 -30.99 11.96
C LYS A 103 29.91 -30.97 10.50
N SER A 104 29.04 -30.59 9.57
CA SER A 104 29.35 -30.52 8.13
C SER A 104 29.90 -29.16 7.70
N LEU A 105 29.45 -28.08 8.35
CA LEU A 105 29.86 -26.69 8.11
C LEU A 105 30.20 -26.01 9.45
N PRO A 106 31.40 -26.25 10.03
CA PRO A 106 31.79 -25.74 11.34
C PRO A 106 31.73 -24.22 11.49
N ASP A 107 31.89 -23.51 10.37
CA ASP A 107 32.01 -22.05 10.34
C ASP A 107 30.67 -21.35 10.05
N ASN A 108 29.56 -22.12 10.07
CA ASN A 108 28.22 -21.62 9.80
C ASN A 108 27.70 -20.77 10.97
N ALA A 109 27.87 -19.46 10.83
CA ALA A 109 27.44 -18.43 11.78
C ALA A 109 25.99 -18.59 12.26
N ASN A 110 25.08 -18.87 11.33
CA ASN A 110 23.65 -18.95 11.63
C ASN A 110 23.34 -20.22 12.44
N ALA A 111 23.95 -21.36 12.09
CA ALA A 111 23.83 -22.58 12.89
C ALA A 111 24.42 -22.41 14.31
N LEU A 112 25.58 -21.75 14.46
CA LEU A 112 26.16 -21.45 15.78
C LEU A 112 25.23 -20.59 16.63
N MET A 113 24.66 -19.54 16.05
CA MET A 113 23.76 -18.63 16.76
C MET A 113 22.42 -19.29 17.10
N LEU A 114 21.84 -20.08 16.19
CA LEU A 114 20.61 -20.84 16.44
C LEU A 114 20.81 -21.91 17.52
N GLY A 115 21.93 -22.64 17.49
CA GLY A 115 22.29 -23.64 18.50
C GLY A 115 22.51 -23.03 19.88
N ALA A 116 23.35 -21.98 19.99
CA ALA A 116 23.62 -21.32 21.26
C ALA A 116 22.38 -20.63 21.85
N SER A 117 21.57 -19.96 21.02
CA SER A 117 20.31 -19.35 21.45
C SER A 117 19.30 -20.40 21.92
N SER A 118 19.26 -21.55 21.26
CA SER A 118 18.40 -22.67 21.66
C SER A 118 18.84 -23.31 22.99
N LEU A 119 20.14 -23.49 23.22
CA LEU A 119 20.68 -23.94 24.52
C LEU A 119 20.33 -22.96 25.65
N GLN A 120 20.40 -21.64 25.41
CA GLN A 120 19.95 -20.63 26.38
C GLN A 120 18.45 -20.71 26.65
N LYS A 121 17.62 -20.98 25.64
CA LYS A 121 16.16 -21.19 25.80
C LYS A 121 15.84 -22.46 26.60
N LEU A 122 16.72 -23.45 26.56
CA LEU A 122 16.67 -24.67 27.37
C LEU A 122 17.30 -24.51 28.77
N GLY A 123 17.82 -23.32 29.10
CA GLY A 123 18.48 -23.04 30.38
C GLY A 123 19.89 -23.64 30.55
N ARG A 124 20.44 -24.27 29.51
CA ARG A 124 21.77 -24.91 29.51
C ARG A 124 22.86 -23.85 29.28
N ASN A 125 22.92 -22.85 30.17
CA ASN A 125 23.73 -21.64 29.99
C ASN A 125 25.23 -21.93 29.95
N THR A 126 25.73 -22.87 30.76
CA THR A 126 27.15 -23.29 30.73
C THR A 126 27.51 -23.92 29.39
N GLU A 127 26.71 -24.87 28.90
CA GLU A 127 26.94 -25.52 27.61
C GLU A 127 26.77 -24.55 26.42
N ALA A 128 25.87 -23.56 26.52
CA ALA A 128 25.78 -22.47 25.56
C ALA A 128 27.05 -21.60 25.58
N LEU A 129 27.59 -21.30 26.76
CA LEU A 129 28.82 -20.54 26.93
C LEU A 129 30.03 -21.32 26.39
N ASP A 130 30.10 -22.63 26.65
CA ASP A 130 31.15 -23.52 26.16
C ASP A 130 31.07 -23.72 24.63
N LEU A 131 29.87 -23.81 24.06
CA LEU A 131 29.69 -23.83 22.60
C LEU A 131 30.15 -22.51 21.96
N LEU A 132 29.78 -21.36 22.54
CA LEU A 132 30.16 -20.04 22.05
C LEU A 132 31.67 -19.81 22.16
N LEU A 133 32.23 -19.91 23.37
CA LEU A 133 33.65 -19.69 23.65
C LEU A 133 34.55 -20.77 23.04
N GLY A 134 34.08 -22.01 22.98
CA GLY A 134 34.79 -23.13 22.35
C GLY A 134 34.87 -23.01 20.83
N THR A 135 33.82 -22.49 20.17
CA THR A 135 33.85 -22.24 18.72
C THR A 135 34.65 -20.97 18.39
N LEU A 136 34.57 -19.93 19.22
CA LEU A 136 35.45 -18.76 19.14
C LEU A 136 36.94 -19.13 19.18
N LYS A 137 37.33 -20.03 20.10
CA LYS A 137 38.71 -20.53 20.23
C LYS A 137 39.19 -21.40 19.05
N LYS A 138 38.31 -22.01 18.27
CA LYS A 138 38.69 -22.87 17.13
C LYS A 138 39.11 -22.09 15.87
N GLY A 139 38.97 -20.76 15.86
CA GLY A 139 39.66 -19.87 14.91
C GLY A 139 38.98 -19.61 13.56
N ASN A 140 38.20 -20.56 13.03
CA ASN A 140 37.73 -20.55 11.63
C ASN A 140 36.46 -19.71 11.34
N LEU A 141 35.88 -19.02 12.34
CA LEU A 141 34.69 -18.19 12.16
C LEU A 141 34.96 -16.89 11.38
N THR A 142 34.02 -16.51 10.50
CA THR A 142 33.98 -15.18 9.85
C THR A 142 33.82 -14.05 10.87
N GLU A 143 34.25 -12.83 10.52
CA GLU A 143 34.29 -11.68 11.43
C GLU A 143 32.92 -11.33 12.04
N ALA A 144 31.86 -11.37 11.22
CA ALA A 144 30.49 -11.16 11.68
C ALA A 144 30.01 -12.26 12.66
N ALA A 145 30.38 -13.52 12.39
CA ALA A 145 30.06 -14.66 13.26
C ALA A 145 30.76 -14.54 14.61
N ARG A 146 32.06 -14.18 14.60
CA ARG A 146 32.88 -13.94 15.79
C ARG A 146 32.25 -12.84 16.67
N LYS A 147 31.82 -11.73 16.07
CA LYS A 147 31.16 -10.63 16.79
C LYS A 147 29.87 -11.07 17.49
N ASN A 148 29.01 -11.80 16.80
CA ASN A 148 27.73 -12.24 17.34
C ASN A 148 27.89 -13.27 18.48
N ALA A 149 28.86 -14.18 18.35
CA ALA A 149 29.19 -15.14 19.40
C ALA A 149 29.74 -14.44 20.67
N PHE A 150 30.62 -13.44 20.51
CA PHE A 150 31.20 -12.69 21.63
C PHE A 150 30.15 -11.89 22.42
N VAL A 151 29.28 -11.14 21.73
CA VAL A 151 28.18 -10.39 22.37
C VAL A 151 27.27 -11.31 23.17
N SER A 152 27.02 -12.52 22.66
CA SER A 152 26.17 -13.53 23.31
C SER A 152 26.80 -14.07 24.60
N ALA A 153 28.12 -14.29 24.62
CA ALA A 153 28.84 -14.68 25.83
C ALA A 153 28.85 -13.58 26.91
N VAL A 154 29.08 -12.31 26.53
CA VAL A 154 29.09 -11.16 27.46
C VAL A 154 27.76 -10.99 28.19
N ASN A 155 26.64 -11.06 27.46
CA ASN A 155 25.30 -10.94 28.07
C ASN A 155 25.00 -12.09 29.04
N LEU A 156 25.54 -13.28 28.78
CA LEU A 156 25.36 -14.46 29.62
C LEU A 156 26.16 -14.33 30.94
N LEU A 157 27.40 -13.84 30.88
CA LEU A 157 28.23 -13.62 32.07
C LEU A 157 27.67 -12.57 33.04
N ILE A 158 27.09 -11.48 32.51
CA ILE A 158 26.39 -10.46 33.33
C ILE A 158 25.21 -11.09 34.08
N LYS A 159 24.47 -11.99 33.43
CA LYS A 159 23.31 -12.68 33.99
C LYS A 159 23.70 -13.66 35.11
N GLU A 160 24.77 -14.44 34.91
CA GLU A 160 25.31 -15.37 35.91
C GLU A 160 26.12 -14.67 37.03
N LYS A 161 26.34 -13.35 36.94
CA LYS A 161 27.10 -12.53 37.90
C LYS A 161 28.57 -12.90 38.06
N ASP A 162 29.15 -13.61 37.09
CA ASP A 162 30.60 -13.86 37.06
C ASP A 162 31.33 -12.62 36.52
N TYR A 163 31.39 -11.60 37.36
CA TYR A 163 32.04 -10.33 37.03
C TYR A 163 33.56 -10.47 36.88
N ALA A 164 34.17 -11.54 37.40
CA ALA A 164 35.61 -11.78 37.29
C ALA A 164 35.98 -12.34 35.90
N LEU A 165 35.27 -13.37 35.43
CA LEU A 165 35.45 -13.91 34.08
C LEU A 165 35.00 -12.89 33.01
N LEU A 166 33.95 -12.13 33.29
CA LEU A 166 33.50 -11.01 32.44
C LEU A 166 34.59 -9.95 32.24
N LEU A 167 35.25 -9.50 33.31
CA LEU A 167 36.34 -8.52 33.21
C LEU A 167 37.49 -9.08 32.36
N ASN A 168 37.93 -10.32 32.63
CA ASN A 168 39.01 -10.99 31.91
C ASN A 168 38.73 -11.13 30.40
N ILE A 169 37.50 -11.50 30.01
CA ILE A 169 37.11 -11.64 28.59
C ILE A 169 36.99 -10.27 27.90
N ILE A 170 36.52 -9.23 28.60
CA ILE A 170 36.45 -7.84 28.10
C ILE A 170 37.83 -7.16 28.00
N GLU A 171 38.83 -7.64 28.74
CA GLU A 171 40.23 -7.22 28.60
C GLU A 171 40.91 -7.87 27.39
N ASN A 172 40.68 -9.16 27.15
CA ASN A 172 41.36 -9.90 26.07
C ASN A 172 40.71 -9.76 24.67
N GLU A 173 39.37 -9.76 24.56
CA GLU A 173 38.65 -9.73 23.26
C GLU A 173 37.64 -8.56 23.17
N GLY A 174 37.57 -7.68 24.17
CA GLY A 174 36.58 -6.60 24.25
C GLY A 174 36.65 -5.50 23.18
N SER A 175 37.62 -5.53 22.27
CA SER A 175 37.67 -4.68 21.06
C SER A 175 36.54 -5.00 20.06
N ILE A 176 35.87 -6.13 20.22
CA ILE A 176 34.70 -6.55 19.43
C ILE A 176 33.44 -5.70 19.73
N LEU A 177 33.40 -5.00 20.88
CA LEU A 177 32.26 -4.16 21.31
C LEU A 177 32.46 -2.68 21.00
N SER A 178 31.35 -1.96 20.80
CA SER A 178 31.34 -0.49 20.72
C SER A 178 31.75 0.15 22.06
N PRO A 179 32.41 1.33 22.05
CA PRO A 179 32.91 1.99 23.27
C PRO A 179 31.87 2.18 24.40
N ALA A 180 30.67 2.71 24.13
CA ALA A 180 29.68 2.94 25.19
C ALA A 180 29.20 1.65 25.85
N LYS A 181 28.96 0.61 25.03
CA LYS A 181 28.54 -0.69 25.55
C LYS A 181 29.64 -1.32 26.41
N ARG A 182 30.92 -1.17 26.02
CA ARG A 182 32.06 -1.59 26.85
C ARG A 182 32.08 -0.85 28.20
N SER A 183 31.96 0.48 28.21
CA SER A 183 31.92 1.27 29.46
C SER A 183 30.74 0.92 30.38
N TYR A 184 29.54 0.63 29.84
CA TYR A 184 28.39 0.22 30.65
C TYR A 184 28.59 -1.14 31.31
N VAL A 185 29.11 -2.10 30.57
CA VAL A 185 29.44 -3.44 31.08
C VAL A 185 30.51 -3.34 32.18
N LEU A 186 31.48 -2.43 32.04
CA LEU A 186 32.44 -2.09 33.09
C LEU A 186 31.78 -1.42 34.31
N GLY A 187 30.82 -0.50 34.13
CA GLY A 187 30.10 0.14 35.24
C GLY A 187 29.31 -0.85 36.09
N LEU A 188 28.62 -1.81 35.46
CA LEU A 188 27.99 -2.95 36.13
C LEU A 188 29.00 -3.80 36.90
N ALA A 189 30.11 -4.18 36.24
CA ALA A 189 31.15 -5.01 36.85
C ALA A 189 31.80 -4.31 38.05
N TYR A 190 32.13 -3.01 37.96
CA TYR A 190 32.70 -2.25 39.08
C TYR A 190 31.72 -2.04 40.22
N LYS A 191 30.43 -1.80 39.95
CA LYS A 191 29.41 -1.72 41.00
C LYS A 191 29.29 -3.06 41.73
N GLY A 192 29.23 -4.16 40.98
CA GLY A 192 29.23 -5.52 41.53
C GLY A 192 30.47 -5.83 42.37
N ALA A 193 31.64 -5.37 41.91
CA ALA A 193 32.92 -5.47 42.62
C ALA A 193 33.09 -4.48 43.79
N LYS A 194 32.04 -3.74 44.19
CA LYS A 194 32.05 -2.73 45.28
C LYS A 194 33.08 -1.61 45.08
N ARG A 195 33.28 -1.15 43.84
CA ARG A 195 34.19 -0.06 43.47
C ARG A 195 33.37 1.18 43.08
N PRO A 196 32.81 1.94 44.05
CA PRO A 196 31.75 2.93 43.77
C PRO A 196 32.25 4.14 42.98
N ALA A 197 33.52 4.52 43.10
CA ALA A 197 34.11 5.61 42.33
C ALA A 197 34.29 5.22 40.85
N GLU A 198 34.83 4.04 40.59
CA GLU A 198 35.01 3.50 39.24
C GLU A 198 33.67 3.09 38.61
N ALA A 199 32.73 2.58 39.39
CA ALA A 199 31.36 2.33 38.94
C ALA A 199 30.65 3.62 38.54
N ARG A 200 30.75 4.67 39.38
CA ARG A 200 30.23 6.01 39.07
C ARG A 200 30.87 6.54 37.79
N ALA A 201 32.20 6.54 37.69
CA ALA A 201 32.91 7.02 36.51
C ALA A 201 32.55 6.23 35.23
N ALA A 202 32.43 4.90 35.31
CA ALA A 202 32.07 4.07 34.17
C ALA A 202 30.60 4.19 33.77
N TYR A 203 29.66 4.37 34.72
CA TYR A 203 28.27 4.71 34.39
C TYR A 203 28.14 6.12 33.81
N GLU A 204 28.84 7.11 34.37
CA GLU A 204 28.91 8.49 33.84
C GLU A 204 29.50 8.48 32.41
N GLN A 205 30.57 7.72 32.16
CA GLN A 205 31.19 7.56 30.84
C GLN A 205 30.30 6.79 29.84
N ALA A 206 29.56 5.79 30.30
CA ALA A 206 28.67 5.04 29.42
C ALA A 206 27.39 5.84 29.07
N LEU A 207 26.91 6.66 30.01
CA LEU A 207 25.78 7.56 29.79
C LEU A 207 26.14 8.83 29.00
N SER A 208 27.44 9.14 28.83
CA SER A 208 27.92 10.32 28.09
C SER A 208 28.19 10.06 26.61
N ILE A 209 28.48 8.82 26.19
CA ILE A 209 28.62 8.48 24.77
C ILE A 209 27.23 8.40 24.14
N THR A 210 27.02 9.19 23.08
CA THR A 210 25.73 9.43 22.42
C THR A 210 25.84 9.27 20.89
N GLY A 211 24.70 9.33 20.19
CA GLY A 211 24.62 8.95 18.77
C GLY A 211 24.68 7.42 18.58
N ASP A 212 24.99 6.98 17.36
CA ASP A 212 24.94 5.56 16.96
C ASP A 212 25.91 4.64 17.72
N ALA A 213 26.81 5.20 18.54
CA ALA A 213 27.72 4.48 19.42
C ALA A 213 27.23 4.36 20.88
N GLY A 214 26.05 4.89 21.25
CA GLY A 214 25.56 5.08 22.62
C GLY A 214 24.74 3.93 23.27
N LEU A 215 24.14 4.19 24.44
CA LEU A 215 23.42 3.20 25.27
C LEU A 215 21.90 3.04 25.03
N SER A 216 21.39 1.86 25.44
CA SER A 216 19.95 1.53 25.43
C SER A 216 19.17 2.08 26.64
N ARG A 217 17.85 2.25 26.47
CA ARG A 217 16.94 2.82 27.49
C ARG A 217 16.84 2.02 28.80
N LYS A 218 16.97 0.69 28.74
CA LYS A 218 16.91 -0.19 29.93
C LYS A 218 18.19 -0.10 30.76
N ASP A 219 19.33 -0.10 30.06
CA ASP A 219 20.65 0.07 30.66
C ASP A 219 20.76 1.41 31.43
N ARG A 220 19.99 2.43 30.98
CA ARG A 220 19.90 3.75 31.61
C ARG A 220 19.17 3.77 32.96
N LEU A 221 18.05 3.04 33.15
CA LEU A 221 17.30 3.01 34.43
C LEU A 221 18.20 2.59 35.60
N VAL A 222 18.92 1.49 35.41
CA VAL A 222 19.70 0.85 36.48
C VAL A 222 20.82 1.78 36.93
N ALA A 223 21.50 2.41 35.96
CA ALA A 223 22.52 3.43 36.22
C ALA A 223 21.98 4.66 36.98
N LEU A 224 20.66 4.95 36.92
CA LEU A 224 20.04 6.07 37.64
C LEU A 224 19.76 5.74 39.12
N SER A 225 18.95 4.70 39.41
CA SER A 225 18.59 4.37 40.80
C SER A 225 19.81 4.05 41.67
N ASP A 226 20.83 3.42 41.08
CA ASP A 226 22.05 3.04 41.78
C ASP A 226 22.93 4.24 42.13
N LEU A 227 22.92 5.26 41.27
CA LEU A 227 23.57 6.53 41.51
C LEU A 227 22.81 7.31 42.60
N ALA A 228 21.47 7.17 42.69
CA ALA A 228 20.64 7.84 43.69
C ALA A 228 21.02 7.55 45.16
N ASP A 229 21.25 6.30 45.52
CA ASP A 229 21.59 5.92 46.91
C ASP A 229 23.03 6.31 47.29
N ILE A 230 23.93 6.36 46.31
CA ILE A 230 25.28 6.92 46.47
C ILE A 230 25.15 8.40 46.84
N LEU A 231 24.33 9.14 46.09
CA LEU A 231 24.06 10.57 46.30
C LEU A 231 23.39 10.88 47.66
N MET A 232 22.51 10.01 48.17
CA MET A 232 21.76 10.29 49.42
C MET A 232 22.69 10.36 50.64
N LYS A 233 23.75 9.54 50.62
CA LYS A 233 24.81 9.50 51.64
C LYS A 233 25.77 10.67 51.54
N GLU A 234 25.99 11.18 50.33
CA GLU A 234 26.75 12.41 50.04
C GLU A 234 25.99 13.70 50.46
N ARG A 235 24.91 13.58 51.25
CA ARG A 235 23.92 14.65 51.56
C ARG A 235 23.31 15.32 50.33
N ALA A 236 23.47 14.75 49.14
CA ALA A 236 22.74 15.15 47.95
C ALA A 236 21.32 14.58 47.98
N PHE A 237 20.58 14.85 49.07
CA PHE A 237 19.20 14.42 49.29
C PHE A 237 18.30 14.76 48.09
N GLY A 238 18.58 15.87 47.39
CA GLY A 238 17.93 16.24 46.13
C GLY A 238 18.31 15.37 44.92
N LYS A 239 19.60 15.13 44.62
CA LYS A 239 19.98 14.26 43.48
C LYS A 239 19.56 12.80 43.75
N ALA A 240 19.64 12.37 45.01
CA ALA A 240 19.09 11.12 45.49
C ALA A 240 17.58 11.07 45.30
N GLN A 241 16.83 12.07 45.76
CA GLN A 241 15.39 12.15 45.58
C GLN A 241 15.02 12.23 44.09
N THR A 242 15.80 12.90 43.23
CA THR A 242 15.56 12.95 41.78
C THR A 242 15.88 11.65 41.09
N MET A 243 16.95 10.94 41.42
CA MET A 243 17.22 9.64 40.81
C MET A 243 16.39 8.52 41.44
N LEU A 244 15.97 8.65 42.70
CA LEU A 244 14.90 7.84 43.30
C LEU A 244 13.54 8.17 42.69
N ILE A 245 13.32 9.38 42.15
CA ILE A 245 12.08 9.79 41.46
C ILE A 245 12.11 9.55 39.94
N GLU A 246 13.27 9.56 39.30
CA GLU A 246 13.44 9.12 37.90
C GLU A 246 13.39 7.59 37.87
N ALA A 247 13.96 6.91 38.88
CA ALA A 247 13.61 5.53 39.19
C ALA A 247 12.12 5.37 39.53
N HIS A 248 11.48 6.32 40.24
CA HIS A 248 10.01 6.29 40.50
C HIS A 248 9.14 6.58 39.27
N ALA A 249 9.66 7.27 38.26
CA ALA A 249 8.95 7.66 37.04
C ALA A 249 9.17 6.64 35.92
N ILE A 250 10.27 5.89 36.02
CA ILE A 250 10.43 4.63 35.34
C ILE A 250 9.69 3.49 36.12
N ASP A 251 9.48 3.56 37.45
CA ASP A 251 8.61 2.64 38.25
C ASP A 251 8.09 3.14 39.66
N PRO A 252 6.77 3.39 39.89
CA PRO A 252 6.29 4.23 41.02
C PRO A 252 5.95 3.60 42.42
N LYS A 253 6.59 2.52 42.93
CA LYS A 253 5.97 1.73 44.05
C LYS A 253 6.86 1.31 45.23
N MET A 254 7.09 2.15 46.27
CA MET A 254 8.08 1.81 47.34
C MET A 254 7.97 2.60 48.69
N THR A 255 8.06 1.93 49.87
CA THR A 255 7.84 2.53 51.23
C THR A 255 9.08 2.86 52.09
N SER A 256 10.27 2.39 51.72
CA SER A 256 11.54 2.87 52.31
C SER A 256 11.79 4.36 52.05
N ILE A 257 11.08 4.88 51.05
CA ILE A 257 11.00 6.29 50.69
C ILE A 257 10.36 7.10 51.87
N PRO A 258 9.18 6.73 52.45
CA PRO A 258 8.53 7.29 53.65
C PRO A 258 9.24 7.54 55.02
N TYR A 259 9.93 6.61 55.71
CA TYR A 259 10.55 6.96 57.02
C TYR A 259 11.70 7.96 56.84
N ARG A 260 12.38 7.85 55.70
CA ARG A 260 13.30 8.86 55.17
C ARG A 260 12.56 10.16 54.77
N LEU A 261 11.31 10.38 55.21
CA LEU A 261 10.57 11.65 55.21
C LEU A 261 10.22 12.17 56.65
N ALA A 262 10.43 11.39 57.72
CA ALA A 262 9.98 11.72 59.10
C ALA A 262 11.07 12.28 60.03
N GLU A 263 12.32 11.81 59.92
CA GLU A 263 13.48 12.58 60.45
C GLU A 263 13.61 13.90 59.69
N ILE A 264 13.23 13.87 58.40
CA ILE A 264 12.98 15.03 57.56
C ILE A 264 11.66 15.76 57.98
N SER A 265 11.19 15.63 59.24
CA SER A 265 9.99 16.31 59.78
C SER A 265 10.14 17.09 61.12
N TYR A 266 11.00 16.72 62.08
CA TYR A 266 11.36 17.61 63.21
C TYR A 266 12.43 18.63 62.79
N GLU A 267 13.46 18.16 62.09
CA GLU A 267 14.46 19.00 61.42
C GLU A 267 13.84 19.90 60.32
N THR A 268 12.57 19.68 59.96
CA THR A 268 11.77 20.58 59.12
C THR A 268 10.64 21.30 59.87
N LYS A 269 10.83 21.55 61.18
CA LYS A 269 10.09 22.50 62.05
C LYS A 269 8.58 22.26 62.26
N GLN A 270 8.08 21.03 62.17
CA GLN A 270 6.63 20.80 62.17
C GLN A 270 6.01 20.68 63.58
N TYR A 271 6.21 21.55 64.58
CA TYR A 271 5.97 21.28 66.03
C TYR A 271 4.77 20.37 66.47
N ASP A 272 3.58 20.44 65.87
CA ASP A 272 2.45 19.52 66.17
C ASP A 272 2.46 18.18 65.38
N LYS A 273 3.33 18.07 64.37
CA LYS A 273 3.70 16.90 63.54
C LYS A 273 5.11 16.38 63.84
N ALA A 274 6.03 17.19 64.34
CA ALA A 274 7.02 16.76 65.30
C ALA A 274 6.38 16.27 66.62
N LEU A 275 5.04 16.33 66.71
CA LEU A 275 4.16 15.65 67.65
C LEU A 275 3.12 14.69 66.95
N GLN A 276 3.16 14.45 65.61
CA GLN A 276 2.17 13.63 64.82
C GLN A 276 2.62 12.96 63.48
N TRP A 277 3.58 13.49 62.72
CA TRP A 277 4.43 12.71 61.79
C TRP A 277 5.41 11.87 62.61
N ILE A 278 5.96 12.50 63.65
CA ILE A 278 6.45 11.87 64.85
C ILE A 278 5.38 10.88 65.34
N ASP A 279 4.16 11.23 65.78
CA ASP A 279 3.11 10.23 66.11
C ASP A 279 2.40 9.59 64.87
N MET A 280 3.24 9.14 63.93
CA MET A 280 3.08 8.08 62.93
C MET A 280 4.30 7.13 62.93
N SER A 281 5.48 7.63 63.29
CA SER A 281 6.62 6.86 63.82
C SER A 281 6.43 6.51 65.32
N LEU A 282 6.42 7.53 66.20
CA LEU A 282 5.93 7.55 67.60
C LEU A 282 4.44 7.17 67.79
N LYS A 283 3.66 6.77 66.77
CA LYS A 283 2.38 6.04 66.99
C LYS A 283 2.63 4.60 67.49
N GLN A 284 3.64 4.47 68.37
CA GLN A 284 4.32 3.32 68.96
C GLN A 284 5.14 3.65 70.26
N LYS A 285 5.59 4.90 70.54
CA LYS A 285 6.58 5.24 71.60
C LYS A 285 6.72 6.75 71.88
N GLN A 286 7.12 7.20 73.09
CA GLN A 286 7.28 8.64 73.48
C GLN A 286 8.44 8.89 74.49
N ALA A 287 8.84 10.15 74.78
CA ALA A 287 10.07 10.52 75.56
C ALA A 287 9.94 11.74 76.55
N SER A 288 11.04 12.35 77.05
CA SER A 288 11.00 13.26 78.24
C SER A 288 11.95 14.50 78.42
N THR A 289 12.83 14.95 77.49
CA THR A 289 13.67 16.20 77.52
C THR A 289 12.85 17.51 77.37
N HIS A 290 11.73 17.56 78.08
CA HIS A 290 10.50 18.20 77.63
C HIS A 290 9.93 19.22 78.68
N LEU A 291 10.67 19.57 79.76
CA LEU A 291 10.23 20.47 80.87
C LEU A 291 10.90 21.87 80.95
N LEU A 292 12.18 22.03 80.63
CA LEU A 292 12.71 23.37 80.30
C LEU A 292 12.16 23.81 78.94
N LEU A 293 12.03 22.84 78.03
CA LEU A 293 11.12 22.94 76.88
C LEU A 293 9.71 23.40 77.33
N LYS A 294 9.25 23.12 78.57
CA LYS A 294 7.98 23.64 79.13
C LYS A 294 8.01 25.03 79.76
N ALA A 295 9.08 25.52 80.38
CA ALA A 295 9.14 26.95 80.74
C ALA A 295 9.23 27.83 79.48
N PHE A 296 9.92 27.33 78.46
CA PHE A 296 9.86 27.89 77.11
C PHE A 296 8.49 27.67 76.44
N ILE A 297 7.81 26.52 76.59
CA ILE A 297 6.41 26.40 76.15
C ILE A 297 5.50 27.37 76.95
N LEU A 298 5.73 27.65 78.24
CA LEU A 298 4.95 28.62 79.03
C LEU A 298 5.18 30.07 78.57
N GLU A 299 6.40 30.41 78.17
CA GLU A 299 6.73 31.67 77.48
C GLU A 299 6.06 31.73 76.10
N LYS A 300 6.08 30.62 75.33
CA LYS A 300 5.27 30.41 74.11
C LYS A 300 3.76 30.21 74.39
N LEU A 301 3.29 30.36 75.65
CA LEU A 301 1.88 30.35 76.07
C LEU A 301 1.44 31.66 76.76
N GLY A 302 2.31 32.67 76.93
CA GLY A 302 1.92 34.08 77.07
C GLY A 302 1.39 34.60 78.43
N LYS A 303 2.00 34.24 79.58
CA LYS A 303 1.60 34.79 80.91
C LYS A 303 2.67 35.72 81.53
N GLY A 304 2.68 36.99 81.11
CA GLY A 304 3.79 37.93 81.29
C GLY A 304 4.01 38.51 82.70
N ASP A 305 3.02 39.12 83.35
CA ASP A 305 3.20 39.77 84.67
C ASP A 305 3.66 38.79 85.75
N GLN A 306 3.13 37.57 85.73
CA GLN A 306 3.55 36.47 86.61
C GLN A 306 5.02 36.10 86.38
N ALA A 307 5.51 36.21 85.14
CA ALA A 307 6.92 36.05 84.84
C ALA A 307 7.74 37.24 85.37
N ILE A 308 7.29 38.49 85.27
CA ILE A 308 8.00 39.64 85.88
C ILE A 308 8.09 39.48 87.39
N GLU A 309 7.02 39.11 88.08
CA GLU A 309 7.07 38.94 89.53
C GLU A 309 8.03 37.81 89.93
N ILE A 310 8.07 36.71 89.17
CA ILE A 310 9.12 35.69 89.28
C ILE A 310 10.51 36.32 89.06
N PHE A 311 10.71 37.20 88.08
CA PHE A 311 12.00 37.85 87.82
C PHE A 311 12.40 38.92 88.87
N ASP A 312 11.51 39.80 89.33
CA ASP A 312 11.76 40.80 90.38
C ASP A 312 12.21 40.13 91.68
N ASN A 313 11.55 39.03 92.04
CA ASN A 313 11.86 38.24 93.22
C ASN A 313 13.19 37.49 93.06
N LEU A 314 13.43 36.84 91.91
CA LEU A 314 14.74 36.27 91.58
C LEU A 314 15.85 37.36 91.64
N THR A 315 15.57 38.59 91.19
CA THR A 315 16.56 39.68 91.09
C THR A 315 16.96 40.27 92.44
N LYS A 316 16.00 40.59 93.33
CA LYS A 316 16.32 41.11 94.67
C LYS A 316 17.05 40.08 95.53
N ALA A 317 16.76 38.79 95.32
CA ALA A 317 17.41 37.68 96.01
C ALA A 317 18.77 37.28 95.42
N ALA A 318 19.20 37.89 94.31
CA ALA A 318 20.48 37.56 93.67
C ALA A 318 21.67 38.07 94.51
N THR A 319 22.54 37.16 94.92
CA THR A 319 23.65 37.44 95.85
C THR A 319 24.93 37.92 95.18
N THR A 320 25.01 37.93 93.85
CA THR A 320 26.20 38.34 93.09
C THR A 320 25.85 39.40 92.05
N LYS A 321 26.71 40.41 91.86
CA LYS A 321 26.49 41.48 90.86
C LYS A 321 26.24 40.94 89.44
N PRO A 322 26.92 39.88 88.93
CA PRO A 322 26.62 39.32 87.61
C PRO A 322 25.27 38.59 87.53
N GLN A 323 24.85 37.89 88.58
CA GLN A 323 23.54 37.23 88.62
C GLN A 323 22.42 38.27 88.77
N GLN A 324 22.65 39.32 89.57
CA GLN A 324 21.77 40.46 89.69
C GLN A 324 21.64 41.22 88.36
N ALA A 325 22.74 41.45 87.64
CA ALA A 325 22.72 42.03 86.29
C ALA A 325 21.97 41.12 85.30
N LYS A 326 22.25 39.81 85.26
CA LYS A 326 21.54 38.87 84.38
C LYS A 326 20.04 38.81 84.66
N LEU A 327 19.64 38.90 85.92
CA LEU A 327 18.23 38.91 86.31
C LEU A 327 17.56 40.28 86.12
N LEU A 328 18.27 41.40 86.30
CA LEU A 328 17.83 42.73 85.86
C LEU A 328 17.63 42.79 84.34
N THR A 329 18.51 42.14 83.56
CA THR A 329 18.41 42.02 82.11
C THR A 329 17.22 41.15 81.70
N GLN A 330 17.01 39.99 82.32
CA GLN A 330 15.83 39.15 82.05
C GLN A 330 14.52 39.82 82.52
N LYS A 331 14.51 40.50 83.68
CA LYS A 331 13.42 41.39 84.12
C LYS A 331 13.14 42.46 83.07
N GLY A 332 14.17 43.14 82.57
CA GLY A 332 14.06 44.16 81.54
C GLY A 332 13.48 43.62 80.25
N PHE A 333 13.88 42.41 79.81
CA PHE A 333 13.29 41.76 78.64
C PHE A 333 11.80 41.45 78.82
N VAL A 334 11.35 41.07 80.02
CA VAL A 334 9.92 40.84 80.26
C VAL A 334 9.15 42.15 80.47
N ALA A 335 9.73 43.16 81.13
CA ALA A 335 9.16 44.52 81.23
C ALA A 335 8.99 45.19 79.86
N MET A 336 9.94 44.96 78.95
CA MET A 336 9.86 45.37 77.56
C MET A 336 8.76 44.62 76.80
N LYS A 337 8.59 43.31 77.05
CA LYS A 337 7.46 42.50 76.51
C LYS A 337 6.08 42.91 77.07
N LEU A 338 6.01 43.62 78.20
CA LEU A 338 4.78 44.23 78.73
C LEU A 338 4.51 45.67 78.26
N GLY A 339 5.46 46.32 77.56
CA GLY A 339 5.30 47.69 77.07
C GLY A 339 5.65 48.81 78.05
N HIS A 340 6.21 48.51 79.23
CA HIS A 340 6.65 49.53 80.20
C HIS A 340 8.03 50.12 79.83
N HIS A 341 8.12 50.83 78.71
CA HIS A 341 9.38 51.20 78.06
C HIS A 341 10.32 52.05 78.95
N GLU A 342 9.85 53.10 79.62
CA GLU A 342 10.68 53.88 80.57
C GLU A 342 11.24 53.02 81.73
N MET A 343 10.47 52.03 82.18
CA MET A 343 10.89 51.14 83.26
C MET A 343 11.96 50.16 82.79
N ALA A 344 11.83 49.64 81.56
CA ALA A 344 12.83 48.82 80.91
C ALA A 344 14.13 49.60 80.69
N ILE A 345 14.05 50.85 80.18
CA ILE A 345 15.21 51.76 80.03
C ILE A 345 15.95 51.91 81.36
N LYS A 346 15.26 52.34 82.43
CA LYS A 346 15.86 52.52 83.75
C LYS A 346 16.48 51.23 84.30
N ALA A 347 15.84 50.07 84.08
CA ALA A 347 16.39 48.78 84.53
C ALA A 347 17.66 48.37 83.76
N PHE A 348 17.73 48.63 82.45
CA PHE A 348 18.93 48.37 81.66
C PHE A 348 20.06 49.36 81.96
N GLU A 349 19.76 50.66 82.13
CA GLU A 349 20.73 51.68 82.56
C GLU A 349 21.35 51.31 83.92
N GLN A 350 20.52 50.90 84.88
CA GLN A 350 20.99 50.42 86.20
C GLN A 350 21.82 49.13 86.07
N SER A 351 21.42 48.18 85.23
CA SER A 351 22.20 46.97 84.97
C SER A 351 23.58 47.29 84.40
N LEU A 352 23.67 48.26 83.48
CA LEU A 352 24.90 48.66 82.81
C LEU A 352 25.84 49.48 83.68
N ALA A 353 25.30 50.33 84.56
CA ALA A 353 26.09 51.03 85.58
C ALA A 353 26.73 50.06 86.59
N ILE A 354 26.21 48.83 86.72
CA ILE A 354 26.76 47.77 87.60
C ILE A 354 27.72 46.86 86.85
N LEU A 355 27.34 46.39 85.65
CA LEU A 355 28.16 45.54 84.80
C LEU A 355 27.86 45.85 83.32
N PRO A 356 28.74 46.59 82.64
CA PRO A 356 28.67 46.78 81.19
C PRO A 356 28.69 45.43 80.48
N THR A 357 27.62 45.11 79.74
CA THR A 357 27.50 43.89 78.93
C THR A 357 26.80 44.22 77.62
N ALA A 358 27.23 43.59 76.54
CA ALA A 358 26.63 43.77 75.22
C ALA A 358 25.13 43.41 75.20
N GLU A 359 24.73 42.37 75.97
CA GLU A 359 23.34 41.96 76.14
C GLU A 359 22.47 43.08 76.73
N ALA A 360 22.92 43.75 77.80
CA ALA A 360 22.17 44.84 78.42
C ALA A 360 22.25 46.16 77.62
N MET A 361 23.36 46.45 76.93
CA MET A 361 23.50 47.64 76.07
C MET A 361 22.54 47.59 74.89
N ARG A 362 22.42 46.42 74.26
CA ARG A 362 21.45 46.19 73.18
C ARG A 362 20.02 46.34 73.67
N ALA A 363 19.73 45.79 74.85
CA ALA A 363 18.40 45.86 75.43
C ALA A 363 18.00 47.30 75.81
N LEU A 364 18.94 48.11 76.31
CA LEU A 364 18.77 49.55 76.54
C LEU A 364 18.41 50.30 75.27
N ALA A 365 19.25 50.18 74.22
CA ALA A 365 19.02 50.88 72.96
C ALA A 365 17.70 50.47 72.29
N THR A 366 17.30 49.21 72.44
CA THR A 366 15.99 48.69 71.97
C THR A 366 14.84 49.34 72.74
N ALA A 367 14.96 49.47 74.07
CA ALA A 367 13.95 50.13 74.90
C ALA A 367 13.84 51.65 74.63
N GLN A 368 14.95 52.33 74.36
CA GLN A 368 14.97 53.75 73.95
C GLN A 368 14.24 53.97 72.62
N GLY A 369 14.44 53.09 71.63
CA GLY A 369 13.72 53.14 70.36
C GLY A 369 12.20 52.96 70.55
N LEU A 370 11.78 52.03 71.42
CA LEU A 370 10.37 51.83 71.76
C LEU A 370 9.74 53.02 72.51
N ASN A 371 10.55 53.83 73.22
CA ASN A 371 10.11 55.10 73.83
C ASN A 371 10.06 56.29 72.84
N GLY A 372 10.41 56.07 71.57
CA GLY A 372 10.45 57.09 70.52
C GLY A 372 11.73 57.95 70.48
N GLU A 373 12.71 57.68 71.35
CA GLU A 373 13.96 58.45 71.46
C GLU A 373 15.02 58.01 70.44
N TRP A 374 14.61 57.90 69.17
CA TRP A 374 15.41 57.36 68.08
C TRP A 374 16.82 57.98 67.93
N PRO A 375 17.06 59.29 68.13
CA PRO A 375 18.41 59.85 68.09
C PRO A 375 19.35 59.27 69.16
N LYS A 376 18.87 59.05 70.40
CA LYS A 376 19.67 58.45 71.49
C LYS A 376 19.89 56.94 71.27
N ALA A 377 18.90 56.24 70.72
CA ALA A 377 19.05 54.84 70.32
C ALA A 377 20.17 54.68 69.26
N VAL A 378 20.23 55.58 68.27
CA VAL A 378 21.31 55.63 67.26
C VAL A 378 22.69 55.81 67.91
N GLU A 379 22.83 56.69 68.91
CA GLU A 379 24.09 56.89 69.62
C GLU A 379 24.49 55.66 70.46
N THR A 380 23.54 55.07 71.19
CA THR A 380 23.78 53.90 72.03
C THR A 380 24.14 52.65 71.20
N TYR A 381 23.50 52.45 70.04
CA TYR A 381 23.87 51.36 69.12
C TYR A 381 25.26 51.56 68.50
N LYS A 382 25.67 52.81 68.20
CA LYS A 382 27.04 53.09 67.73
C LYS A 382 28.08 52.74 68.79
N LEU A 383 27.83 53.07 70.06
CA LEU A 383 28.72 52.72 71.17
C LEU A 383 28.81 51.20 71.38
N LEU A 384 27.69 50.49 71.27
CA LEU A 384 27.71 49.01 71.32
C LEU A 384 28.53 48.39 70.16
N LEU A 385 28.54 49.01 68.98
CA LEU A 385 29.35 48.53 67.84
C LEU A 385 30.86 48.72 68.03
N THR A 386 31.32 49.61 68.92
CA THR A 386 32.75 49.76 69.23
C THR A 386 33.24 48.72 70.24
N GLU A 387 32.39 48.27 71.16
CA GLU A 387 32.71 47.23 72.15
C GLU A 387 32.64 45.80 71.56
N LEU A 388 31.94 45.61 70.44
CA LEU A 388 31.82 44.33 69.76
C LEU A 388 32.88 44.20 68.66
N GLU A 389 33.81 43.25 68.77
CA GLU A 389 34.84 43.04 67.73
C GLU A 389 34.23 42.41 66.46
N SER A 390 33.62 41.23 66.60
CA SER A 390 32.94 40.49 65.53
C SER A 390 31.86 39.55 66.08
N GLY A 391 31.03 38.97 65.21
CA GLY A 391 30.01 37.98 65.58
C GLY A 391 28.56 38.45 65.42
N GLN A 392 27.62 37.53 65.70
CA GLN A 392 26.16 37.69 65.58
C GLN A 392 25.61 38.90 66.34
N GLU A 393 26.19 39.22 67.48
CA GLU A 393 25.77 40.34 68.32
C GLU A 393 26.07 41.70 67.64
N LYS A 394 27.16 41.79 66.87
CA LYS A 394 27.54 42.99 66.11
C LYS A 394 26.63 43.17 64.90
N ALA A 395 26.34 42.08 64.19
CA ALA A 395 25.37 42.05 63.09
C ALA A 395 24.00 42.60 63.54
N LEU A 396 23.47 42.07 64.65
CA LEU A 396 22.18 42.48 65.22
C LEU A 396 22.16 43.97 65.58
N THR A 397 23.29 44.50 66.05
CA THR A 397 23.43 45.91 66.40
C THR A 397 23.42 46.81 65.16
N HIS A 398 24.09 46.42 64.06
CA HIS A 398 24.00 47.16 62.78
C HIS A 398 22.57 47.20 62.23
N MET A 399 21.81 46.12 62.38
CA MET A 399 20.42 46.07 61.94
C MET A 399 19.56 47.07 62.71
N GLN A 400 19.62 47.02 64.04
CA GLN A 400 18.78 47.87 64.88
C GLN A 400 19.15 49.35 64.71
N LEU A 401 20.42 49.65 64.46
CA LEU A 401 20.90 50.97 64.02
C LEU A 401 20.30 51.40 62.66
N GLY A 402 20.27 50.51 61.68
CA GLY A 402 19.65 50.75 60.37
C GLY A 402 18.14 51.02 60.46
N THR A 403 17.41 50.25 61.26
CA THR A 403 16.00 50.50 61.58
C THR A 403 15.80 51.87 62.23
N ALA A 404 16.69 52.26 63.16
CA ALA A 404 16.64 53.58 63.78
C ALA A 404 16.91 54.72 62.76
N TYR A 405 17.86 54.55 61.82
CA TYR A 405 18.08 55.51 60.73
C TYR A 405 16.87 55.65 59.80
N THR A 406 16.12 54.57 59.53
CA THR A 406 14.85 54.62 58.79
C THR A 406 13.85 55.54 59.48
N LYS A 407 13.73 55.48 60.82
CA LYS A 407 12.83 56.35 61.60
C LYS A 407 13.27 57.82 61.65
N VAL A 408 14.55 58.10 61.41
CA VAL A 408 15.12 59.45 61.29
C VAL A 408 15.11 59.95 59.82
N GLY A 409 14.63 59.14 58.86
CA GLY A 409 14.47 59.53 57.46
C GLY A 409 15.74 59.47 56.60
N LYS A 410 16.81 58.82 57.08
CA LYS A 410 18.09 58.69 56.38
C LYS A 410 18.15 57.42 55.55
N THR A 411 17.41 57.38 54.44
CA THR A 411 17.21 56.17 53.61
C THR A 411 18.51 55.53 53.13
N THR A 412 19.49 56.30 52.67
CA THR A 412 20.77 55.78 52.16
C THR A 412 21.62 55.12 53.24
N GLU A 413 21.72 55.75 54.42
CA GLU A 413 22.45 55.21 55.57
C GLU A 413 21.70 54.05 56.23
N ALA A 414 20.35 54.08 56.26
CA ALA A 414 19.52 52.98 56.69
C ALA A 414 19.72 51.75 55.78
N ILE A 415 19.65 51.92 54.46
CA ILE A 415 19.97 50.87 53.49
C ILE A 415 21.40 50.37 53.73
N SER A 416 22.39 51.24 53.94
CA SER A 416 23.78 50.83 54.16
C SER A 416 23.97 50.02 55.45
N GLU A 417 23.42 50.44 56.59
CA GLU A 417 23.58 49.72 57.87
C GLU A 417 22.74 48.45 57.94
N LEU A 418 21.50 48.45 57.42
CA LEU A 418 20.72 47.22 57.25
C LEU A 418 21.44 46.25 56.29
N SER A 419 22.02 46.75 55.20
CA SER A 419 22.82 45.93 54.27
C SER A 419 24.08 45.39 54.94
N LYS A 420 24.79 46.17 55.76
CA LYS A 420 25.92 45.66 56.54
C LYS A 420 25.49 44.55 57.50
N ALA A 421 24.39 44.76 58.23
CA ALA A 421 23.84 43.77 59.14
C ALA A 421 23.51 42.45 58.42
N VAL A 422 22.77 42.51 57.31
CA VAL A 422 22.42 41.36 56.48
C VAL A 422 23.66 40.72 55.84
N SER A 423 24.55 41.52 55.27
CA SER A 423 25.77 41.05 54.57
C SER A 423 26.81 40.42 55.51
N SER A 424 26.76 40.72 56.81
CA SER A 424 27.61 40.08 57.81
C SER A 424 27.34 38.58 57.94
N GLY A 425 26.16 38.11 57.52
CA GLY A 425 25.78 36.70 57.50
C GLY A 425 25.57 36.07 58.88
N LEU A 426 25.50 36.89 59.93
CA LEU A 426 25.50 36.45 61.33
C LEU A 426 24.22 36.85 62.09
N LEU A 427 23.23 37.46 61.45
CA LEU A 427 21.94 37.78 62.09
C LEU A 427 21.16 36.52 62.50
N SER A 428 20.24 36.65 63.47
CA SER A 428 19.23 35.61 63.68
C SER A 428 18.21 35.67 62.53
N PRO A 429 17.59 34.56 62.11
CA PRO A 429 16.49 34.53 61.14
C PRO A 429 15.45 35.65 61.29
N GLU A 430 14.79 35.75 62.46
CA GLU A 430 13.73 36.74 62.70
C GLU A 430 14.25 38.18 62.62
N ASP A 431 15.48 38.42 63.03
CA ASP A 431 16.13 39.73 62.93
C ASP A 431 16.51 40.05 61.47
N GLN A 432 17.19 39.12 60.80
CA GLN A 432 17.54 39.19 59.38
C GLN A 432 16.32 39.49 58.53
N GLU A 433 15.19 38.86 58.83
CA GLU A 433 13.93 39.20 58.22
C GLU A 433 13.50 40.63 58.50
N ASN A 434 13.41 41.09 59.74
CA ASN A 434 12.93 42.43 60.01
C ASN A 434 13.81 43.49 59.31
N ALA A 435 15.13 43.26 59.26
CA ALA A 435 16.07 44.05 58.46
C ALA A 435 15.73 44.04 56.96
N LEU A 436 15.37 42.87 56.42
CA LEU A 436 15.02 42.64 55.03
C LEU A 436 13.58 43.07 54.67
N GLN A 437 12.66 43.14 55.63
CA GLN A 437 11.34 43.76 55.47
C GLN A 437 11.51 45.27 55.36
N ASP A 438 12.28 45.88 56.26
CA ASP A 438 12.58 47.31 56.21
C ASP A 438 13.34 47.66 54.92
N LEU A 439 14.39 46.91 54.54
CA LEU A 439 15.03 47.03 53.22
C LEU A 439 14.03 46.81 52.07
N GLY A 440 13.11 45.84 52.19
CA GLY A 440 12.10 45.55 51.17
C GLY A 440 11.11 46.68 50.97
N PHE A 441 10.64 47.31 52.04
CA PHE A 441 9.79 48.51 51.97
C PHE A 441 10.56 49.69 51.40
N LEU A 442 11.84 49.87 51.77
CA LEU A 442 12.69 50.91 51.22
C LEU A 442 12.92 50.72 49.70
N TYR A 443 13.32 49.53 49.27
CA TYR A 443 13.47 49.20 47.84
C TYR A 443 12.15 49.21 47.06
N TYR A 444 11.01 48.88 47.68
CA TYR A 444 9.70 48.89 47.03
C TYR A 444 9.27 50.32 46.69
N ASN A 445 9.48 51.23 47.66
CA ASN A 445 9.20 52.65 47.50
C ASN A 445 10.20 53.34 46.55
N ASP A 446 11.41 52.78 46.40
CA ASP A 446 12.44 53.18 45.42
C ASP A 446 12.24 52.50 44.04
N GLU A 447 11.07 51.88 43.79
CA GLU A 447 10.67 51.13 42.58
C GLU A 447 11.60 49.99 42.16
N GLN A 448 12.57 49.60 42.99
CA GLN A 448 13.47 48.48 42.75
C GLN A 448 12.75 47.14 43.02
N TYR A 449 11.63 46.88 42.36
CA TYR A 449 10.78 45.72 42.62
C TYR A 449 11.54 44.38 42.66
N PRO A 450 12.59 44.11 41.86
CA PRO A 450 13.40 42.90 42.02
C PRO A 450 14.18 42.85 43.34
N ALA A 451 14.76 43.97 43.80
CA ALA A 451 15.48 44.06 45.08
C ALA A 451 14.52 44.12 46.27
N ALA A 452 13.37 44.78 46.12
CA ALA A 452 12.29 44.83 47.10
C ALA A 452 11.64 43.47 47.29
N ARG A 453 11.35 42.79 46.18
CA ARG A 453 10.95 41.39 46.15
C ARG A 453 12.04 40.54 46.78
N GLN A 454 13.31 40.70 46.39
CA GLN A 454 14.38 39.88 46.96
C GLN A 454 14.50 40.08 48.47
N ALA A 455 14.36 41.31 48.95
CA ALA A 455 14.39 41.62 50.37
C ALA A 455 13.13 41.09 51.08
N PHE A 456 11.91 41.34 50.59
CA PHE A 456 10.68 40.73 51.14
C PHE A 456 10.65 39.19 51.05
N LEU A 457 11.29 38.58 50.05
CA LEU A 457 11.42 37.13 49.90
C LEU A 457 12.47 36.58 50.86
N SER A 458 13.63 37.23 50.99
CA SER A 458 14.64 36.89 51.99
C SER A 458 14.16 37.20 53.41
N ALA A 459 13.17 38.08 53.58
CA ALA A 459 12.46 38.32 54.82
C ALA A 459 11.46 37.21 55.13
N LEU A 460 10.53 36.95 54.21
CA LEU A 460 9.57 35.85 54.33
C LEU A 460 10.22 34.47 54.22
N ALA A 461 11.53 34.38 53.99
CA ALA A 461 12.31 33.16 54.18
C ALA A 461 12.41 32.77 55.67
N GLU A 462 12.29 33.73 56.59
CA GLU A 462 12.52 33.51 58.02
C GLU A 462 11.19 33.41 58.81
N GLN A 463 10.23 34.33 58.65
CA GLN A 463 8.81 34.16 59.05
C GLN A 463 7.84 34.28 57.86
N PRO A 464 7.55 33.18 57.15
CA PRO A 464 6.64 33.13 55.98
C PRO A 464 5.16 33.52 56.22
N ASN A 465 4.82 34.06 57.39
CA ASN A 465 3.48 34.09 57.96
C ASN A 465 2.96 35.50 58.35
N ASN A 466 3.81 36.53 58.32
CA ASN A 466 3.46 37.88 58.75
C ASN A 466 2.45 38.55 57.79
N ARG A 467 1.24 38.89 58.25
CA ARG A 467 0.18 39.48 57.39
C ARG A 467 0.63 40.75 56.66
N LYS A 468 1.40 41.63 57.29
CA LYS A 468 1.81 42.91 56.69
C LYS A 468 2.84 42.69 55.59
N THR A 469 3.82 41.83 55.86
CA THR A 469 4.87 41.44 54.90
C THR A 469 4.31 40.58 53.79
N LEU A 470 3.32 39.74 54.07
CA LEU A 470 2.56 39.02 53.05
C LEU A 470 1.68 39.98 52.23
N LEU A 471 1.09 41.04 52.80
CA LEU A 471 0.38 42.02 51.97
C LEU A 471 1.35 42.81 51.09
N ALA A 472 2.51 43.19 51.63
CA ALA A 472 3.57 43.88 50.92
C ALA A 472 4.21 43.00 49.83
N LEU A 473 4.59 41.76 50.14
CA LEU A 473 5.05 40.77 49.17
C LEU A 473 3.93 40.48 48.17
N GLY A 474 2.69 40.27 48.59
CA GLY A 474 1.56 39.99 47.70
C GLY A 474 1.33 41.13 46.69
N ARG A 475 1.37 42.38 47.14
CA ARG A 475 1.40 43.57 46.26
C ARG A 475 2.64 43.56 45.36
N THR A 476 3.84 43.32 45.91
CA THR A 476 5.12 43.28 45.18
C THR A 476 5.13 42.16 44.13
N GLN A 477 4.50 41.03 44.41
CA GLN A 477 4.40 39.85 43.55
C GLN A 477 3.35 40.05 42.47
N VAL A 478 2.17 40.60 42.78
CA VAL A 478 1.23 41.04 41.72
C VAL A 478 1.90 42.06 40.79
N ARG A 479 2.71 42.98 41.33
CA ARG A 479 3.46 43.98 40.54
C ARG A 479 4.65 43.38 39.77
N ALA A 480 5.33 42.37 40.32
CA ALA A 480 6.42 41.63 39.68
C ALA A 480 5.95 40.49 38.76
N GLY A 481 4.64 40.25 38.63
CA GLY A 481 4.06 39.22 37.77
C GLY A 481 3.98 37.81 38.37
N GLU A 482 4.24 37.64 39.67
CA GLU A 482 4.35 36.36 40.37
C GLU A 482 3.01 35.90 40.96
N TYR A 483 2.00 35.75 40.10
CA TYR A 483 0.61 35.59 40.55
C TYR A 483 0.35 34.34 41.39
N LYS A 484 1.08 33.25 41.18
CA LYS A 484 0.97 32.01 41.98
C LYS A 484 1.34 32.24 43.44
N ASP A 485 2.48 32.87 43.65
CA ASP A 485 2.96 33.20 44.99
C ASP A 485 2.12 34.32 45.58
N ALA A 486 1.72 35.32 44.78
CA ALA A 486 0.79 36.35 45.19
C ALA A 486 -0.55 35.77 45.68
N ILE A 487 -1.17 34.80 44.98
CA ILE A 487 -2.38 34.11 45.46
C ILE A 487 -2.12 33.43 46.78
N LYS A 488 -1.06 32.61 46.86
CA LYS A 488 -0.73 31.83 48.05
C LYS A 488 -0.61 32.75 49.27
N THR A 489 0.04 33.88 49.05
CA THR A 489 0.24 34.99 49.96
C THR A 489 -1.08 35.73 50.31
N LEU A 490 -1.92 36.09 49.32
CA LEU A 490 -3.13 36.92 49.49
C LEU A 490 -4.38 36.13 49.93
N LYS A 491 -4.51 34.84 49.55
CA LYS A 491 -5.56 33.91 50.02
C LYS A 491 -5.62 33.89 51.53
N ARG A 492 -4.42 33.75 52.10
CA ARG A 492 -4.16 33.71 53.52
C ARG A 492 -4.61 34.97 54.23
N LEU A 493 -4.61 36.11 53.55
CA LEU A 493 -5.08 37.38 54.08
C LEU A 493 -6.59 37.52 53.98
N TYR A 494 -7.16 37.18 52.83
CA TYR A 494 -8.61 37.24 52.60
C TYR A 494 -9.40 36.35 53.56
N ALA A 495 -8.87 35.17 53.91
CA ALA A 495 -9.47 34.26 54.88
C ALA A 495 -9.56 34.84 56.31
N GLN A 496 -8.85 35.92 56.62
CA GLN A 496 -8.87 36.59 57.93
C GLN A 496 -9.70 37.87 57.94
N ASN A 497 -9.69 38.65 56.85
CA ASN A 497 -10.54 39.83 56.67
C ASN A 497 -10.79 40.12 55.19
N GLN A 498 -12.05 40.35 54.81
CA GLN A 498 -12.51 40.53 53.43
C GLN A 498 -12.61 42.01 53.05
N GLU A 499 -11.53 42.76 53.25
CA GLU A 499 -11.41 44.16 52.83
C GLU A 499 -11.38 44.26 51.31
N LEU A 500 -11.93 45.34 50.74
CA LEU A 500 -11.97 45.57 49.29
C LEU A 500 -10.59 45.42 48.63
N GLU A 501 -9.53 45.97 49.21
CA GLU A 501 -8.18 45.89 48.62
C GLU A 501 -7.61 44.47 48.61
N VAL A 502 -7.68 43.74 49.74
CA VAL A 502 -7.21 42.35 49.83
C VAL A 502 -8.04 41.45 48.90
N SER A 503 -9.34 41.68 48.83
CA SER A 503 -10.26 40.97 47.95
C SER A 503 -9.98 41.25 46.48
N MET A 504 -9.71 42.50 46.10
CA MET A 504 -9.35 42.88 44.73
C MET A 504 -7.97 42.36 44.32
N LEU A 505 -6.97 42.48 45.19
CA LEU A 505 -5.63 41.92 44.96
C LEU A 505 -5.69 40.40 44.85
N LEU A 506 -6.43 39.72 45.72
CA LEU A 506 -6.60 38.28 45.67
C LEU A 506 -7.40 37.85 44.43
N ALA A 507 -8.49 38.51 44.08
CA ALA A 507 -9.28 38.16 42.91
C ALA A 507 -8.51 38.42 41.60
N ASN A 508 -7.67 39.47 41.55
CA ASN A 508 -6.72 39.73 40.46
C ASN A 508 -5.60 38.66 40.44
N ALA A 509 -5.06 38.26 41.58
CA ALA A 509 -4.07 37.19 41.63
C ALA A 509 -4.70 35.86 41.16
N TYR A 510 -5.88 35.50 41.69
CA TYR A 510 -6.70 34.34 41.28
C TYR A 510 -6.98 34.33 39.77
N GLU A 511 -7.38 35.47 39.20
CA GLU A 511 -7.53 35.66 37.76
C GLU A 511 -6.24 35.33 37.01
N LYS A 512 -5.12 35.93 37.41
CA LYS A 512 -3.84 35.83 36.69
C LYS A 512 -3.14 34.47 36.83
N ASP A 513 -3.56 33.62 37.77
CA ASP A 513 -3.17 32.21 37.86
C ASP A 513 -4.18 31.23 37.19
N GLY A 514 -5.38 31.70 36.81
CA GLY A 514 -6.45 30.85 36.28
C GLY A 514 -7.32 30.14 37.33
N GLN A 515 -7.28 30.56 38.60
CA GLN A 515 -8.16 30.08 39.67
C GLN A 515 -9.51 30.83 39.69
N ARG A 516 -10.29 30.58 38.64
CA ARG A 516 -11.48 31.36 38.29
C ARG A 516 -12.63 31.37 39.27
N GLU A 517 -13.15 30.20 39.67
CA GLU A 517 -14.41 30.17 40.42
C GLU A 517 -14.23 30.86 41.78
N GLN A 518 -13.00 30.81 42.32
CA GLN A 518 -12.58 31.56 43.47
C GLN A 518 -12.53 33.08 43.20
N ALA A 519 -11.88 33.53 42.11
CA ALA A 519 -11.90 34.95 41.72
C ALA A 519 -13.34 35.49 41.58
N LEU A 520 -14.21 34.75 40.89
CA LEU A 520 -15.61 35.11 40.69
C LEU A 520 -16.40 35.12 42.01
N THR A 521 -16.15 34.18 42.91
CA THR A 521 -16.80 34.17 44.24
C THR A 521 -16.45 35.45 45.02
N VAL A 522 -15.16 35.82 45.03
CA VAL A 522 -14.69 37.06 45.67
C VAL A 522 -15.30 38.29 45.00
N TYR A 523 -15.33 38.36 43.67
CA TYR A 523 -15.91 39.48 42.94
C TYR A 523 -17.43 39.63 43.13
N ASN A 524 -18.21 38.54 43.15
CA ASN A 524 -19.65 38.62 43.45
C ASN A 524 -19.88 39.17 44.87
N ALA A 525 -19.14 38.67 45.87
CA ALA A 525 -19.26 39.16 47.25
C ALA A 525 -18.94 40.67 47.39
N LEU A 526 -18.00 41.19 46.59
CA LEU A 526 -17.69 42.63 46.54
C LEU A 526 -18.82 43.48 45.93
N LEU A 527 -19.52 42.96 44.91
CA LEU A 527 -20.69 43.64 44.33
C LEU A 527 -21.90 43.60 45.28
N ASP A 528 -22.18 42.45 45.90
CA ASP A 528 -23.33 42.25 46.79
C ASP A 528 -23.22 43.03 48.11
N SER A 529 -22.01 43.16 48.65
CA SER A 529 -21.74 43.88 49.92
C SER A 529 -21.89 45.40 49.84
N ARG A 530 -22.25 45.95 48.66
CA ARG A 530 -22.33 47.40 48.35
C ARG A 530 -21.00 48.16 48.49
N GLN A 531 -19.87 47.49 48.71
CA GLN A 531 -18.55 48.11 48.84
C GLN A 531 -18.01 48.67 47.53
N ALA A 532 -18.42 48.12 46.37
CA ALA A 532 -18.06 48.61 45.04
C ALA A 532 -19.25 49.25 44.30
N ARG A 533 -19.06 50.46 43.74
CA ARG A 533 -20.07 51.20 42.96
C ARG A 533 -19.41 52.01 41.85
N GLY A 534 -20.18 52.36 40.81
CA GLY A 534 -19.69 53.18 39.70
C GLY A 534 -18.51 52.49 39.01
N ASP A 535 -17.37 53.19 38.97
CA ASP A 535 -16.15 52.73 38.30
C ASP A 535 -15.59 51.44 38.93
N ASP A 536 -15.69 51.26 40.26
CA ASP A 536 -15.28 50.01 40.93
C ASP A 536 -16.14 48.83 40.48
N ALA A 537 -17.46 49.05 40.34
CA ALA A 537 -18.38 48.02 39.87
C ALA A 537 -18.15 47.70 38.38
N MET A 538 -17.81 48.70 37.56
CA MET A 538 -17.39 48.49 36.17
C MET A 538 -16.13 47.60 36.09
N ILE A 539 -15.07 47.95 36.83
CA ILE A 539 -13.80 47.20 36.83
C ILE A 539 -14.00 45.75 37.29
N ILE A 540 -14.82 45.54 38.32
CA ILE A 540 -15.15 44.20 38.81
C ILE A 540 -15.94 43.41 37.74
N LEU A 541 -16.98 44.00 37.14
CA LEU A 541 -17.79 43.34 36.11
C LEU A 541 -16.97 43.00 34.85
N GLU A 542 -16.06 43.88 34.44
CA GLU A 542 -15.14 43.66 33.31
C GLU A 542 -14.17 42.49 33.59
N ARG A 543 -13.59 42.43 34.79
CA ARG A 543 -12.72 41.32 35.20
C ARG A 543 -13.49 40.01 35.33
N MET A 544 -14.66 40.02 35.96
CA MET A 544 -15.55 38.85 35.99
C MET A 544 -15.91 38.36 34.59
N ALA A 545 -16.23 39.27 33.66
CA ALA A 545 -16.52 38.93 32.27
C ALA A 545 -15.32 38.27 31.59
N THR A 546 -14.13 38.84 31.74
CA THR A 546 -12.86 38.31 31.21
C THR A 546 -12.61 36.89 31.72
N ILE A 547 -12.78 36.67 33.01
CA ILE A 547 -12.61 35.37 33.68
C ILE A 547 -13.65 34.35 33.20
N GLU A 548 -14.93 34.73 33.18
CA GLU A 548 -16.03 33.89 32.69
C GLU A 548 -15.82 33.48 31.23
N GLY A 549 -15.21 34.36 30.43
CA GLY A 549 -14.87 34.11 29.03
C GLY A 549 -13.73 33.11 28.88
N LEU A 550 -12.61 33.35 29.56
CA LEU A 550 -11.37 32.55 29.45
C LEU A 550 -11.54 31.05 29.71
N HIS A 551 -12.61 30.62 30.40
CA HIS A 551 -12.88 29.19 30.58
C HIS A 551 -14.35 28.82 30.25
N GLY A 552 -14.86 29.35 29.15
CA GLY A 552 -15.94 28.70 28.40
C GLY A 552 -17.37 29.03 28.81
N LYS A 553 -17.64 29.78 29.90
CA LYS A 553 -19.00 30.31 30.17
C LYS A 553 -19.22 31.62 29.41
N LEU A 554 -18.94 31.55 28.11
CA LEU A 554 -18.78 32.67 27.18
C LEU A 554 -20.06 33.50 27.01
N SER A 555 -21.25 32.91 27.21
CA SER A 555 -22.51 33.68 27.28
C SER A 555 -22.52 34.62 28.48
N ARG A 556 -22.13 34.12 29.66
CA ARG A 556 -22.14 34.88 30.92
C ARG A 556 -21.10 35.99 30.89
N ALA A 557 -19.97 35.76 30.24
CA ALA A 557 -18.99 36.79 29.92
C ALA A 557 -19.60 37.93 29.08
N GLY A 558 -20.33 37.60 28.01
CA GLY A 558 -21.05 38.59 27.20
C GLY A 558 -22.09 39.38 28.02
N ASP A 559 -22.87 38.68 28.84
CA ASP A 559 -23.89 39.29 29.71
C ASP A 559 -23.23 40.22 30.78
N LEU A 560 -22.03 39.90 31.27
CA LEU A 560 -21.28 40.72 32.23
C LEU A 560 -20.58 41.93 31.60
N TYR A 561 -19.99 41.80 30.41
CA TYR A 561 -19.45 42.95 29.68
C TYR A 561 -20.54 43.97 29.32
N LEU A 562 -21.75 43.50 29.00
CA LEU A 562 -22.89 44.39 28.77
C LEU A 562 -23.30 45.15 30.05
N LYS A 563 -23.30 44.48 31.22
CA LYS A 563 -23.52 45.13 32.52
C LYS A 563 -22.39 46.10 32.89
N ALA A 564 -21.15 45.80 32.55
CA ALA A 564 -20.01 46.71 32.75
C ALA A 564 -20.19 47.99 31.92
N TYR A 565 -20.64 47.87 30.66
CA TYR A 565 -20.97 49.01 29.80
C TYR A 565 -22.11 49.88 30.38
N GLU A 566 -23.12 49.26 30.97
CA GLU A 566 -24.21 49.97 31.68
C GLU A 566 -23.71 50.67 32.95
N ALA A 567 -22.86 50.03 33.74
CA ALA A 567 -22.22 50.63 34.92
C ALA A 567 -21.32 51.84 34.54
N ALA A 568 -20.63 51.76 33.41
CA ALA A 568 -19.83 52.83 32.80
C ALA A 568 -20.67 53.98 32.18
N LYS A 569 -22.01 53.94 32.33
CA LYS A 569 -22.96 54.89 31.72
C LYS A 569 -22.80 55.03 30.20
N GLY A 570 -22.43 53.93 29.54
CA GLY A 570 -22.37 53.82 28.08
C GLY A 570 -21.17 54.49 27.39
N LYS A 571 -20.16 54.94 28.13
CA LYS A 571 -19.02 55.69 27.58
C LYS A 571 -17.95 54.83 26.91
N ASP A 572 -17.72 53.59 27.38
CA ASP A 572 -16.67 52.71 26.86
C ASP A 572 -17.23 51.69 25.86
N THR A 573 -17.17 52.02 24.57
CA THR A 573 -17.62 51.13 23.49
C THR A 573 -16.77 49.88 23.32
N ALA A 574 -15.56 49.79 23.88
CA ALA A 574 -14.74 48.57 23.79
C ALA A 574 -15.37 47.39 24.55
N LEU A 575 -16.14 47.67 25.60
CA LEU A 575 -16.91 46.66 26.33
C LEU A 575 -17.98 46.00 25.45
N LEU A 576 -18.57 46.71 24.49
CA LEU A 576 -19.52 46.14 23.52
C LEU A 576 -18.82 45.17 22.55
N LEU A 577 -17.60 45.49 22.10
CA LEU A 577 -16.82 44.59 21.23
C LEU A 577 -16.53 43.27 21.93
N ARG A 578 -16.02 43.33 23.17
CA ARG A 578 -15.72 42.14 24.00
C ARG A 578 -16.98 41.33 24.38
N ALA A 579 -18.12 42.00 24.56
CA ALA A 579 -19.41 41.32 24.74
C ALA A 579 -19.79 40.52 23.48
N GLY A 580 -19.63 41.11 22.29
CA GLY A 580 -19.87 40.44 21.01
C GLY A 580 -18.93 39.24 20.78
N GLU A 581 -17.64 39.41 21.03
CA GLU A 581 -16.61 38.35 21.00
C GLU A 581 -16.97 37.16 21.89
N SER A 582 -17.44 37.46 23.10
CA SER A 582 -17.86 36.47 24.09
C SER A 582 -19.08 35.69 23.60
N TYR A 583 -20.13 36.37 23.14
CA TYR A 583 -21.31 35.70 22.59
C TYR A 583 -21.02 34.89 21.31
N TYR A 584 -20.09 35.36 20.46
CA TYR A 584 -19.66 34.60 19.29
C TYR A 584 -19.04 33.27 19.70
N SER A 585 -18.08 33.34 20.63
CA SER A 585 -17.36 32.19 21.15
C SER A 585 -18.30 31.22 21.90
N ALA A 586 -19.36 31.75 22.54
CA ALA A 586 -20.45 30.99 23.13
C ALA A 586 -21.37 30.28 22.11
N LYS A 587 -21.13 30.44 20.80
CA LYS A 587 -22.03 30.05 19.70
C LYS A 587 -23.41 30.72 19.75
N GLN A 588 -23.60 31.76 20.58
CA GLN A 588 -24.84 32.54 20.67
C GLN A 588 -24.88 33.63 19.59
N TYR A 589 -24.88 33.17 18.34
CA TYR A 589 -24.73 34.01 17.15
C TYR A 589 -25.74 35.16 17.08
N ASP A 590 -27.00 34.95 17.47
CA ASP A 590 -28.04 36.01 17.46
C ASP A 590 -27.88 37.07 18.56
N LYS A 591 -27.17 36.76 19.67
CA LYS A 591 -26.74 37.80 20.62
C LYS A 591 -25.50 38.53 20.09
N ALA A 592 -24.50 37.79 19.60
CA ALA A 592 -23.27 38.33 19.05
C ALA A 592 -23.53 39.34 17.92
N LEU A 593 -24.35 38.98 16.93
CA LEU A 593 -24.71 39.87 15.81
C LEU A 593 -25.41 41.16 16.28
N ARG A 594 -26.32 41.08 17.27
CA ARG A 594 -26.99 42.26 17.84
C ARG A 594 -26.02 43.19 18.55
N VAL A 595 -25.07 42.63 19.31
CA VAL A 595 -24.08 43.39 20.06
C VAL A 595 -23.01 43.99 19.14
N PHE A 596 -22.52 43.26 18.15
CA PHE A 596 -21.61 43.82 17.13
C PHE A 596 -22.28 44.92 16.31
N LYS A 597 -23.58 44.80 16.00
CA LYS A 597 -24.33 45.92 15.40
C LYS A 597 -24.36 47.14 16.34
N ARG A 598 -24.72 46.95 17.62
CA ARG A 598 -24.73 48.04 18.61
C ARG A 598 -23.35 48.68 18.80
N TYR A 599 -22.27 47.92 18.70
CA TYR A 599 -20.90 48.45 18.68
C TYR A 599 -20.68 49.39 17.47
N ILE A 600 -20.98 48.91 16.24
CA ILE A 600 -20.85 49.70 15.01
C ILE A 600 -21.72 50.97 15.03
N ASP A 601 -22.94 50.88 15.57
CA ASP A 601 -23.88 52.00 15.65
C ASP A 601 -23.43 53.09 16.65
N ASN A 602 -22.51 52.79 17.58
CA ASN A 602 -22.03 53.71 18.63
C ASN A 602 -20.53 54.06 18.52
N SER A 603 -19.76 53.44 17.62
CA SER A 603 -18.32 53.68 17.44
C SER A 603 -18.03 54.86 16.50
N SER A 604 -18.18 56.10 16.99
CA SER A 604 -17.83 57.30 16.23
C SER A 604 -16.31 57.45 16.06
N GLY A 605 -15.76 56.87 14.99
CA GLY A 605 -14.36 57.05 14.56
C GLY A 605 -13.42 55.87 14.79
N THR A 606 -13.92 54.72 15.26
CA THR A 606 -13.11 53.49 15.44
C THR A 606 -13.12 52.63 14.17
N ASP A 607 -12.00 51.96 13.87
CA ASP A 607 -11.95 50.99 12.77
C ASP A 607 -12.72 49.73 13.17
N ASN A 608 -13.82 49.43 12.46
CA ASN A 608 -14.76 48.38 12.84
C ASN A 608 -14.40 46.98 12.26
N PHE A 609 -13.15 46.77 11.86
CA PHE A 609 -12.66 45.54 11.22
C PHE A 609 -12.92 44.29 12.07
N GLU A 610 -12.62 44.31 13.38
CA GLU A 610 -12.76 43.18 14.30
C GLU A 610 -14.20 42.66 14.32
N ALA A 611 -15.16 43.55 14.60
CA ALA A 611 -16.58 43.23 14.63
C ALA A 611 -17.06 42.69 13.27
N LEU A 612 -16.70 43.33 12.15
CA LEU A 612 -17.11 42.91 10.81
C LEU A 612 -16.52 41.55 10.41
N SER A 613 -15.27 41.27 10.79
CA SER A 613 -14.61 39.97 10.57
C SER A 613 -15.29 38.85 11.37
N MET A 614 -15.65 39.12 12.63
CA MET A 614 -16.36 38.15 13.46
C MET A 614 -17.81 37.93 13.01
N MET A 615 -18.52 38.98 12.59
CA MET A 615 -19.82 38.86 11.92
C MET A 615 -19.72 37.99 10.65
N GLY A 616 -18.69 38.19 9.82
CA GLY A 616 -18.42 37.35 8.65
C GLY A 616 -18.24 35.87 9.02
N THR A 617 -17.50 35.62 10.10
CA THR A 617 -17.26 34.25 10.60
C THR A 617 -18.53 33.62 11.19
N ILE A 618 -19.40 34.40 11.82
CA ILE A 618 -20.73 33.96 12.28
C ILE A 618 -21.60 33.53 11.10
N PHE A 619 -21.72 34.39 10.08
CA PHE A 619 -22.55 34.11 8.92
C PHE A 619 -22.07 32.86 8.18
N SER A 620 -20.75 32.72 8.01
CA SER A 620 -20.09 31.51 7.48
C SER A 620 -20.54 30.24 8.23
N LYS A 621 -20.39 30.22 9.57
CA LYS A 621 -20.75 29.07 10.41
C LYS A 621 -22.24 28.73 10.42
N ARG A 622 -23.11 29.62 9.95
CA ARG A 622 -24.56 29.40 9.81
C ARG A 622 -25.00 29.13 8.36
N GLY A 623 -24.06 28.90 7.43
CA GLY A 623 -24.36 28.72 6.01
C GLY A 623 -24.85 29.97 5.29
N ARG A 624 -24.85 31.14 5.93
CA ARG A 624 -25.26 32.44 5.37
C ARG A 624 -24.11 33.06 4.59
N LEU A 625 -23.62 32.33 3.58
CA LEU A 625 -22.36 32.60 2.89
C LEU A 625 -22.30 34.01 2.28
N GLU A 626 -23.41 34.52 1.74
CA GLU A 626 -23.46 35.83 1.07
C GLU A 626 -23.24 36.99 2.04
N GLU A 627 -23.83 36.91 3.23
CA GLU A 627 -23.62 37.87 4.31
C GLU A 627 -22.23 37.73 4.93
N ALA A 628 -21.66 36.52 4.95
CA ALA A 628 -20.27 36.29 5.33
C ALA A 628 -19.33 37.04 4.37
N ALA A 629 -19.50 36.86 3.06
CA ALA A 629 -18.74 37.56 2.03
C ALA A 629 -18.98 39.08 2.03
N ALA A 630 -20.18 39.54 2.38
CA ALA A 630 -20.46 40.97 2.53
C ALA A 630 -19.76 41.59 3.74
N ALA A 631 -19.77 40.90 4.89
CA ALA A 631 -19.13 41.36 6.12
C ALA A 631 -17.60 41.37 6.00
N TYR A 632 -16.98 40.31 5.47
CA TYR A 632 -15.54 40.29 5.20
C TYR A 632 -15.10 41.32 4.15
N ARG A 633 -15.90 41.57 3.09
CA ARG A 633 -15.62 42.67 2.13
C ARG A 633 -15.72 44.05 2.76
N LYS A 634 -16.62 44.27 3.72
CA LYS A 634 -16.65 45.52 4.50
C LYS A 634 -15.43 45.64 5.42
N ALA A 635 -15.06 44.56 6.11
CA ALA A 635 -13.86 44.49 6.96
C ALA A 635 -12.56 44.80 6.17
N LEU A 636 -12.46 44.33 4.93
CA LEU A 636 -11.31 44.54 4.03
C LEU A 636 -11.11 46.01 3.61
N LYS A 637 -12.12 46.88 3.79
CA LYS A 637 -12.02 48.33 3.51
C LYS A 637 -11.37 49.15 4.64
N SER A 638 -11.04 48.51 5.77
CA SER A 638 -10.27 49.12 6.86
C SER A 638 -8.94 49.69 6.34
N LYS A 639 -8.59 50.90 6.79
CA LYS A 639 -7.35 51.58 6.38
C LYS A 639 -6.13 51.08 7.14
N ASN A 640 -6.32 50.52 8.33
CA ASN A 640 -5.24 50.20 9.28
C ASN A 640 -4.91 48.68 9.35
N LEU A 641 -5.35 47.88 8.37
CA LEU A 641 -5.07 46.44 8.32
C LEU A 641 -3.57 46.14 8.18
N THR A 642 -3.02 45.37 9.11
CA THR A 642 -1.71 44.73 8.93
C THR A 642 -1.72 43.74 7.75
N PRO A 643 -0.58 43.44 7.11
CA PRO A 643 -0.49 42.44 6.04
C PRO A 643 -1.05 41.07 6.45
N LYS A 644 -0.85 40.68 7.72
CA LYS A 644 -1.38 39.44 8.30
C LYS A 644 -2.92 39.45 8.35
N GLN A 645 -3.54 40.50 8.90
CA GLN A 645 -5.00 40.63 8.94
C GLN A 645 -5.60 40.64 7.53
N ARG A 646 -4.98 41.37 6.59
CA ARG A 646 -5.39 41.42 5.18
C ARG A 646 -5.33 40.04 4.52
N ARG A 647 -4.23 39.29 4.68
CA ARG A 647 -4.11 37.90 4.19
C ARG A 647 -5.21 37.00 4.76
N THR A 648 -5.50 37.06 6.06
CA THR A 648 -6.57 36.23 6.68
C THR A 648 -7.95 36.52 6.09
N LEU A 649 -8.31 37.79 5.86
CA LEU A 649 -9.58 38.13 5.20
C LEU A 649 -9.67 37.58 3.78
N LEU A 650 -8.60 37.69 3.01
CA LEU A 650 -8.53 37.21 1.63
C LEU A 650 -8.64 35.67 1.55
N VAL A 651 -7.94 34.94 2.43
CA VAL A 651 -8.08 33.47 2.54
C VAL A 651 -9.52 33.07 2.91
N ASN A 652 -10.13 33.74 3.91
CA ASN A 652 -11.50 33.45 4.32
C ASN A 652 -12.51 33.74 3.19
N LEU A 653 -12.37 34.86 2.49
CA LEU A 653 -13.18 35.15 1.29
C LEU A 653 -12.99 34.07 0.22
N GLY A 654 -11.75 33.60 0.02
CA GLY A 654 -11.42 32.49 -0.86
C GLY A 654 -12.26 31.24 -0.60
N TYR A 655 -12.19 30.72 0.63
CA TYR A 655 -12.98 29.55 1.03
C TYR A 655 -14.49 29.77 0.93
N ILE A 656 -14.98 30.97 1.28
CA ILE A 656 -16.41 31.30 1.21
C ILE A 656 -16.92 31.29 -0.23
N TYR A 657 -16.19 31.87 -1.18
CA TYR A 657 -16.61 31.84 -2.59
C TYR A 657 -16.49 30.43 -3.18
N ILE A 658 -15.49 29.63 -2.79
CA ILE A 658 -15.42 28.21 -3.18
C ILE A 658 -16.62 27.42 -2.61
N SER A 659 -17.06 27.68 -1.38
CA SER A 659 -18.25 27.02 -0.81
C SER A 659 -19.60 27.53 -1.36
N MET A 660 -19.60 28.65 -2.10
CA MET A 660 -20.72 29.10 -2.95
C MET A 660 -20.69 28.51 -4.37
N ASP A 661 -19.77 27.59 -4.67
CA ASP A 661 -19.46 27.11 -6.03
C ASP A 661 -18.93 28.19 -6.99
N LYS A 662 -18.51 29.35 -6.46
CA LYS A 662 -17.92 30.48 -7.21
C LYS A 662 -16.39 30.37 -7.20
N ILE A 663 -15.90 29.24 -7.71
CA ILE A 663 -14.49 28.80 -7.54
C ILE A 663 -13.50 29.85 -8.07
N ASP A 664 -13.70 30.41 -9.27
CA ASP A 664 -12.82 31.43 -9.86
C ASP A 664 -12.63 32.66 -8.96
N THR A 665 -13.73 33.13 -8.36
CA THR A 665 -13.71 34.27 -7.44
C THR A 665 -12.95 33.92 -6.17
N GLY A 666 -13.13 32.70 -5.64
CA GLY A 666 -12.42 32.23 -4.46
C GLY A 666 -10.92 32.06 -4.69
N VAL A 667 -10.52 31.43 -5.80
CA VAL A 667 -9.12 31.27 -6.20
C VAL A 667 -8.43 32.62 -6.41
N ASN A 668 -9.12 33.61 -7.00
CA ASN A 668 -8.58 34.97 -7.12
C ASN A 668 -8.28 35.61 -5.75
N TYR A 669 -9.20 35.50 -4.78
CA TYR A 669 -8.95 35.99 -3.42
C TYR A 669 -7.79 35.24 -2.72
N MET A 670 -7.63 33.92 -2.94
CA MET A 670 -6.49 33.17 -2.42
C MET A 670 -5.16 33.59 -3.07
N ARG A 671 -5.13 33.84 -4.38
CA ARG A 671 -3.95 34.37 -5.09
C ARG A 671 -3.55 35.76 -4.59
N GLN A 672 -4.53 36.64 -4.32
CA GLN A 672 -4.27 37.92 -3.66
C GLN A 672 -3.71 37.75 -2.24
N ALA A 673 -4.12 36.71 -1.52
CA ALA A 673 -3.60 36.41 -0.18
C ALA A 673 -2.11 36.00 -0.20
N ILE A 674 -1.69 35.23 -1.21
CA ILE A 674 -0.28 34.87 -1.46
C ILE A 674 0.53 36.14 -1.78
N ALA A 675 0.02 37.01 -2.66
CA ALA A 675 0.70 38.26 -3.01
C ALA A 675 0.93 39.22 -1.82
N VAL A 676 0.08 39.17 -0.79
CA VAL A 676 0.18 40.04 0.41
C VAL A 676 1.06 39.44 1.51
N GLY A 677 1.16 38.12 1.61
CA GLY A 677 1.78 37.45 2.77
C GLY A 677 2.78 36.33 2.46
N GLY A 678 3.27 36.25 1.22
CA GLY A 678 4.26 35.27 0.79
C GLY A 678 3.68 33.93 0.34
N GLU A 679 4.55 33.11 -0.26
CA GLU A 679 4.23 31.73 -0.64
C GLU A 679 3.79 30.90 0.57
N ASP A 680 2.68 30.19 0.43
CA ASP A 680 2.11 29.29 1.43
C ASP A 680 1.88 27.92 0.76
N PRO A 681 2.66 26.88 1.13
CA PRO A 681 2.57 25.58 0.49
C PRO A 681 1.18 24.95 0.62
N ARG A 682 0.51 25.17 1.76
CA ARG A 682 -0.83 24.61 2.02
C ARG A 682 -1.90 25.36 1.23
N LEU A 683 -1.80 26.68 1.13
CA LEU A 683 -2.73 27.47 0.33
C LEU A 683 -2.61 27.15 -1.17
N ARG A 684 -1.39 26.88 -1.68
CA ARG A 684 -1.17 26.37 -3.05
C ARG A 684 -1.85 25.01 -3.29
N LEU A 685 -1.73 24.07 -2.33
CA LEU A 685 -2.43 22.78 -2.38
C LEU A 685 -3.96 22.96 -2.44
N ASP A 686 -4.52 23.79 -1.55
CA ASP A 686 -5.97 24.00 -1.46
C ASP A 686 -6.53 24.74 -2.71
N ILE A 687 -5.76 25.65 -3.32
CA ILE A 687 -6.07 26.25 -4.64
C ILE A 687 -6.10 25.17 -5.72
N GLY A 688 -5.07 24.31 -5.78
CA GLY A 688 -5.01 23.21 -6.75
C GLY A 688 -6.21 22.26 -6.65
N GLN A 689 -6.62 21.90 -5.44
CA GLN A 689 -7.81 21.08 -5.18
C GLN A 689 -9.14 21.79 -5.49
N ALA A 690 -9.19 23.13 -5.42
CA ALA A 690 -10.34 23.91 -5.87
C ALA A 690 -10.44 23.94 -7.40
N LEU A 691 -9.32 24.20 -8.08
CA LEU A 691 -9.23 24.18 -9.55
C LEU A 691 -9.53 22.80 -10.15
N TYR A 692 -9.08 21.72 -9.50
CA TYR A 692 -9.44 20.35 -9.88
C TYR A 692 -10.97 20.13 -9.85
N ARG A 693 -11.67 20.62 -8.82
CA ARG A 693 -13.13 20.53 -8.73
C ARG A 693 -13.84 21.37 -9.80
N ALA A 694 -13.29 22.52 -10.17
CA ALA A 694 -13.74 23.31 -11.32
C ALA A 694 -13.36 22.70 -12.69
N LYS A 695 -12.68 21.55 -12.72
CA LYS A 695 -12.16 20.86 -13.93
C LYS A 695 -11.06 21.63 -14.69
N TYR A 696 -10.47 22.66 -14.08
CA TYR A 696 -9.30 23.37 -14.60
C TYR A 696 -8.01 22.60 -14.28
N TYR A 697 -7.86 21.42 -14.89
CA TYR A 697 -6.77 20.49 -14.60
C TYR A 697 -5.36 21.06 -14.89
N PRO A 698 -5.10 21.82 -15.97
CA PRO A 698 -3.76 22.38 -16.22
C PRO A 698 -3.31 23.36 -15.13
N GLU A 699 -4.18 24.27 -14.72
CA GLU A 699 -3.92 25.26 -13.66
C GLU A 699 -3.81 24.58 -12.30
N ALA A 700 -4.66 23.57 -12.02
CA ALA A 700 -4.55 22.75 -10.83
C ALA A 700 -3.15 22.09 -10.76
N ILE A 701 -2.69 21.46 -11.84
CA ILE A 701 -1.36 20.83 -11.92
C ILE A 701 -0.24 21.84 -11.65
N GLN A 702 -0.33 23.07 -12.15
CA GLN A 702 0.68 24.10 -11.91
C GLN A 702 0.76 24.49 -10.42
N GLU A 703 -0.38 24.75 -9.78
CA GLU A 703 -0.46 25.15 -8.38
C GLU A 703 -0.02 24.00 -7.44
N LEU A 704 -0.40 22.76 -7.76
CA LEU A 704 0.00 21.55 -7.03
C LEU A 704 1.49 21.22 -7.17
N ARG A 705 2.08 21.38 -8.37
CA ARG A 705 3.54 21.26 -8.55
C ARG A 705 4.27 22.28 -7.70
N ARG A 706 3.81 23.54 -7.68
CA ARG A 706 4.41 24.59 -6.86
C ARG A 706 4.26 24.30 -5.36
N ALA A 707 3.15 23.72 -4.93
CA ALA A 707 2.98 23.24 -3.56
C ALA A 707 4.03 22.17 -3.18
N LYS A 708 4.31 21.20 -4.06
CA LYS A 708 5.36 20.20 -3.87
C LYS A 708 6.77 20.81 -3.82
N GLU A 709 7.10 21.72 -4.74
CA GLU A 709 8.38 22.45 -4.73
C GLU A 709 8.63 23.22 -3.42
N LEU A 710 7.55 23.69 -2.79
CA LEU A 710 7.57 24.41 -1.50
C LEU A 710 7.50 23.47 -0.27
N GLY A 711 7.59 22.15 -0.47
CA GLY A 711 7.71 21.17 0.61
C GLY A 711 6.41 20.55 1.10
N VAL A 712 5.28 20.66 0.37
CA VAL A 712 4.14 19.75 0.62
C VAL A 712 4.56 18.33 0.24
N GLY A 713 4.28 17.38 1.14
CA GLY A 713 4.64 15.98 0.97
C GLY A 713 3.68 15.22 0.05
N TYR A 714 3.38 13.97 0.43
CA TYR A 714 2.59 13.05 -0.38
C TYR A 714 1.17 13.56 -0.70
N GLU A 715 0.61 14.53 0.01
CA GLU A 715 -0.70 15.10 -0.32
C GLU A 715 -0.69 15.86 -1.66
N ALA A 716 0.42 16.50 -2.01
CA ALA A 716 0.57 17.15 -3.32
C ALA A 716 0.72 16.11 -4.43
N ASP A 717 1.48 15.03 -4.19
CA ASP A 717 1.60 13.93 -5.15
C ASP A 717 0.28 13.19 -5.38
N SER A 718 -0.50 12.96 -4.32
CA SER A 718 -1.85 12.40 -4.41
C SER A 718 -2.80 13.31 -5.18
N ALA A 719 -2.80 14.63 -4.93
CA ALA A 719 -3.62 15.55 -5.70
C ALA A 719 -3.17 15.64 -7.18
N LEU A 720 -1.86 15.57 -7.45
CA LEU A 720 -1.31 15.56 -8.81
C LEU A 720 -1.74 14.30 -9.57
N SER A 721 -1.72 13.12 -8.96
CA SER A 721 -2.08 11.87 -9.66
C SER A 721 -3.53 11.92 -10.18
N VAL A 722 -4.48 12.32 -9.35
CA VAL A 722 -5.89 12.48 -9.76
C VAL A 722 -6.03 13.51 -10.89
N CYS A 723 -5.27 14.61 -10.84
CA CYS A 723 -5.29 15.59 -11.93
C CYS A 723 -4.71 15.02 -13.25
N TYR A 724 -3.63 14.25 -13.21
CA TYR A 724 -3.07 13.62 -14.42
C TYR A 724 -3.96 12.51 -14.97
N GLU A 725 -4.68 11.77 -14.12
CA GLU A 725 -5.68 10.81 -14.55
C GLU A 725 -6.79 11.51 -15.35
N LYS A 726 -7.39 12.57 -14.79
CA LYS A 726 -8.45 13.33 -15.50
C LYS A 726 -7.94 14.13 -16.71
N ALA A 727 -6.65 14.45 -16.75
CA ALA A 727 -5.98 15.00 -17.94
C ALA A 727 -5.55 13.93 -18.98
N ASN A 728 -6.03 12.67 -18.82
CA ASN A 728 -5.73 11.52 -19.68
C ASN A 728 -4.23 11.21 -19.86
N LYS A 729 -3.47 11.25 -18.76
CA LYS A 729 -2.02 10.96 -18.71
C LYS A 729 -1.73 9.86 -17.67
N PRO A 730 -2.21 8.62 -17.88
CA PRO A 730 -2.16 7.54 -16.89
C PRO A 730 -0.74 7.23 -16.38
N GLY A 731 0.27 7.14 -17.25
CA GLY A 731 1.66 6.95 -16.84
C GLY A 731 2.22 8.03 -15.89
N LEU A 732 1.81 9.30 -16.02
CA LEU A 732 2.17 10.36 -15.07
C LEU A 732 1.37 10.23 -13.77
N ALA A 733 0.07 9.93 -13.83
CA ALA A 733 -0.74 9.66 -12.65
C ALA A 733 -0.15 8.52 -11.80
N LEU A 734 0.28 7.45 -12.48
CA LEU A 734 0.92 6.28 -11.89
C LEU A 734 2.31 6.59 -11.32
N TYR A 735 3.07 7.49 -11.95
CA TYR A 735 4.33 7.99 -11.37
C TYR A 735 4.08 8.69 -10.03
N TYR A 736 3.12 9.61 -9.97
CA TYR A 736 2.81 10.34 -8.74
C TYR A 736 2.25 9.45 -7.62
N LEU A 737 1.42 8.43 -7.94
CA LEU A 737 0.97 7.47 -6.92
C LEU A 737 2.11 6.56 -6.40
N LYS A 738 3.13 6.24 -7.21
CA LYS A 738 4.33 5.55 -6.72
C LYS A 738 5.15 6.43 -5.77
N GLU A 739 5.19 7.74 -6.00
CA GLU A 739 5.81 8.68 -5.05
C GLU A 739 4.99 8.78 -3.76
N VAL A 740 3.66 8.69 -3.81
CA VAL A 740 2.82 8.51 -2.61
C VAL A 740 3.15 7.19 -1.89
N GLU A 741 3.26 6.05 -2.59
CA GLU A 741 3.60 4.75 -1.99
C GLU A 741 4.96 4.76 -1.27
N ARG A 742 5.92 5.55 -1.78
CA ARG A 742 7.27 5.70 -1.22
C ARG A 742 7.33 6.64 -0.03
N ASN A 743 6.62 7.76 -0.09
CA ASN A 743 6.84 8.91 0.79
C ASN A 743 5.70 9.14 1.82
N ALA A 744 4.54 8.49 1.66
CA ALA A 744 3.45 8.59 2.63
C ALA A 744 3.72 7.73 3.89
N PRO A 745 3.21 8.14 5.08
CA PRO A 745 3.27 7.29 6.27
C PRO A 745 2.53 5.96 6.04
N LYS A 746 3.12 4.84 6.49
CA LYS A 746 2.50 3.51 6.35
C LYS A 746 1.07 3.44 6.85
N SER A 747 0.77 4.09 7.98
CA SER A 747 -0.58 4.15 8.56
C SER A 747 -1.62 4.81 7.64
N VAL A 748 -1.21 5.67 6.71
CA VAL A 748 -2.09 6.31 5.71
C VAL A 748 -2.32 5.36 4.53
N LEU A 749 -1.29 4.61 4.11
CA LEU A 749 -1.40 3.63 3.04
C LEU A 749 -2.23 2.41 3.49
N GLU A 750 -1.93 1.86 4.67
CA GLU A 750 -2.60 0.70 5.29
C GLU A 750 -4.09 0.96 5.63
N SER A 751 -4.56 2.22 5.58
CA SER A 751 -5.96 2.61 5.80
C SER A 751 -6.66 3.20 4.57
N SER A 752 -6.01 3.20 3.39
CA SER A 752 -6.54 3.80 2.16
C SER A 752 -6.82 2.76 1.08
N PRO A 753 -8.05 2.20 1.02
CA PRO A 753 -8.44 1.30 -0.06
C PRO A 753 -8.47 2.04 -1.41
N ASP A 754 -8.92 3.30 -1.42
CA ASP A 754 -9.02 4.14 -2.61
C ASP A 754 -7.67 4.34 -3.32
N PHE A 755 -6.59 4.52 -2.55
CA PHE A 755 -5.23 4.62 -3.09
C PHE A 755 -4.83 3.38 -3.88
N TYR A 756 -5.07 2.19 -3.31
CA TYR A 756 -4.74 0.93 -3.97
C TYR A 756 -5.70 0.62 -5.13
N SER A 757 -6.98 0.97 -5.03
CA SER A 757 -7.94 0.91 -6.14
C SER A 757 -7.53 1.78 -7.32
N GLN A 758 -7.09 3.02 -7.08
CA GLN A 758 -6.64 3.93 -8.13
C GLN A 758 -5.34 3.44 -8.78
N MET A 759 -4.39 2.92 -7.99
CA MET A 759 -3.20 2.25 -8.50
C MET A 759 -3.57 1.05 -9.39
N ALA A 760 -4.51 0.22 -8.95
CA ALA A 760 -4.97 -0.94 -9.70
C ALA A 760 -5.61 -0.55 -11.03
N TYR A 761 -6.51 0.44 -11.03
CA TYR A 761 -7.13 1.00 -12.22
C TYR A 761 -6.09 1.52 -13.23
N LEU A 762 -5.10 2.30 -12.78
CA LEU A 762 -4.06 2.81 -13.68
C LEU A 762 -3.18 1.69 -14.23
N TYR A 763 -2.85 0.67 -13.43
CA TYR A 763 -2.16 -0.53 -13.96
C TYR A 763 -3.03 -1.31 -14.96
N THR A 764 -4.36 -1.31 -14.83
CA THR A 764 -5.27 -1.88 -15.85
C THR A 764 -5.18 -1.12 -17.17
N VAL A 765 -5.23 0.21 -17.13
CA VAL A 765 -5.11 1.08 -18.32
C VAL A 765 -3.74 0.90 -19.01
N GLU A 766 -2.67 0.79 -18.22
CA GLU A 766 -1.30 0.49 -18.69
C GLU A 766 -1.08 -1.02 -18.99
N LYS A 767 -2.16 -1.80 -19.19
CA LYS A 767 -2.19 -3.24 -19.53
C LYS A 767 -1.34 -4.16 -18.64
N SER A 768 -0.99 -3.69 -17.44
CA SER A 768 -0.12 -4.36 -16.47
C SER A 768 -0.93 -5.23 -15.50
N TYR A 769 -1.72 -6.17 -16.06
CA TYR A 769 -2.80 -6.84 -15.35
C TYR A 769 -2.39 -7.56 -14.07
N SER A 770 -1.20 -8.20 -14.04
CA SER A 770 -0.69 -8.87 -12.83
C SER A 770 -0.52 -7.92 -11.64
N LYS A 771 -0.05 -6.68 -11.88
CA LYS A 771 0.05 -5.65 -10.84
C LYS A 771 -1.33 -5.12 -10.46
N ALA A 772 -2.21 -4.91 -11.44
CA ALA A 772 -3.57 -4.46 -11.17
C ALA A 772 -4.33 -5.44 -10.26
N ILE A 773 -4.21 -6.75 -10.49
CA ILE A 773 -4.74 -7.81 -9.61
C ILE A 773 -4.24 -7.62 -8.17
N THR A 774 -2.92 -7.60 -7.96
CA THR A 774 -2.32 -7.42 -6.63
C THR A 774 -2.75 -6.13 -5.92
N TYR A 775 -2.97 -5.04 -6.66
CA TYR A 775 -3.43 -3.78 -6.07
C TYR A 775 -4.93 -3.77 -5.75
N TYR A 776 -5.79 -4.43 -6.54
CA TYR A 776 -7.19 -4.64 -6.14
C TYR A 776 -7.30 -5.58 -4.93
N GLU A 777 -6.50 -6.64 -4.86
CA GLU A 777 -6.44 -7.53 -3.69
C GLU A 777 -6.02 -6.77 -2.42
N LYS A 778 -5.01 -5.89 -2.50
CA LYS A 778 -4.63 -4.98 -1.39
C LYS A 778 -5.78 -4.07 -0.97
N ALA A 779 -6.50 -3.47 -1.92
CA ALA A 779 -7.64 -2.59 -1.61
C ALA A 779 -8.76 -3.35 -0.88
N LEU A 780 -9.10 -4.55 -1.38
CA LEU A 780 -10.14 -5.42 -0.80
C LEU A 780 -9.76 -5.98 0.58
N CYS A 781 -8.48 -6.19 0.85
CA CYS A 781 -7.97 -6.58 2.16
C CYS A 781 -8.20 -5.49 3.24
N ILE A 782 -8.17 -4.21 2.85
CA ILE A 782 -8.44 -3.08 3.74
C ILE A 782 -9.94 -2.85 3.91
N ALA A 783 -10.69 -2.83 2.80
CA ALA A 783 -12.14 -2.63 2.80
C ALA A 783 -12.81 -3.44 1.68
N PRO A 784 -13.70 -4.39 2.01
CA PRO A 784 -14.55 -5.06 1.02
C PRO A 784 -15.38 -4.04 0.23
N SER A 785 -15.33 -4.13 -1.10
CA SER A 785 -16.05 -3.21 -1.99
C SER A 785 -16.56 -3.98 -3.22
N PRO A 786 -17.89 -4.05 -3.45
CA PRO A 786 -18.48 -4.72 -4.61
C PRO A 786 -17.91 -4.22 -5.95
N LEU A 787 -17.67 -2.91 -6.05
CA LEU A 787 -17.06 -2.27 -7.23
C LEU A 787 -15.62 -2.75 -7.46
N ASN A 788 -14.80 -2.83 -6.41
CA ASN A 788 -13.42 -3.30 -6.52
C ASN A 788 -13.35 -4.81 -6.82
N THR A 789 -14.25 -5.62 -6.25
CA THR A 789 -14.34 -7.06 -6.54
C THR A 789 -14.77 -7.31 -8.00
N PHE A 790 -15.75 -6.55 -8.49
CA PHE A 790 -16.11 -6.55 -9.92
C PHE A 790 -14.92 -6.16 -10.81
N LYS A 791 -14.21 -5.08 -10.47
CA LYS A 791 -13.03 -4.62 -11.23
C LYS A 791 -11.88 -5.62 -11.19
N LEU A 792 -11.68 -6.33 -10.07
CA LEU A 792 -10.72 -7.44 -9.98
C LEU A 792 -11.10 -8.56 -10.95
N GLY A 793 -12.36 -8.98 -10.99
CA GLY A 793 -12.87 -9.98 -11.93
C GLY A 793 -12.66 -9.58 -13.40
N GLN A 794 -12.96 -8.33 -13.75
CA GLN A 794 -12.67 -7.77 -15.08
C GLN A 794 -11.18 -7.86 -15.44
N VAL A 795 -10.27 -7.51 -14.53
CA VAL A 795 -8.82 -7.61 -14.79
C VAL A 795 -8.35 -9.06 -14.89
N GLN A 796 -8.89 -9.97 -14.07
CA GLN A 796 -8.59 -11.40 -14.16
C GLN A 796 -9.03 -11.97 -15.52
N ARG A 797 -10.17 -11.56 -16.08
CA ARG A 797 -10.57 -11.91 -17.45
C ARG A 797 -9.59 -11.34 -18.47
N LEU A 798 -9.22 -10.06 -18.36
CA LEU A 798 -8.26 -9.41 -19.26
C LEU A 798 -6.86 -10.03 -19.19
N SER A 799 -6.49 -10.66 -18.08
CA SER A 799 -5.26 -11.45 -17.94
C SER A 799 -5.39 -12.92 -18.38
N GLY A 800 -6.54 -13.34 -18.93
CA GLY A 800 -6.80 -14.71 -19.38
C GLY A 800 -7.22 -15.70 -18.28
N ASN A 801 -7.33 -15.27 -17.02
CA ASN A 801 -7.65 -16.14 -15.87
C ASN A 801 -9.17 -16.29 -15.69
N LEU A 802 -9.84 -16.92 -16.66
CA LEU A 802 -11.30 -16.97 -16.77
C LEU A 802 -11.99 -17.63 -15.57
N GLU A 803 -11.46 -18.73 -15.03
CA GLU A 803 -12.04 -19.39 -13.85
C GLU A 803 -11.99 -18.50 -12.61
N ALA A 804 -10.86 -17.83 -12.38
CA ALA A 804 -10.69 -16.91 -11.25
C ALA A 804 -11.59 -15.68 -11.39
N ALA A 805 -11.73 -15.15 -12.62
CA ALA A 805 -12.65 -14.06 -12.94
C ALA A 805 -14.10 -14.45 -12.61
N GLY A 806 -14.56 -15.62 -13.06
CA GLY A 806 -15.90 -16.12 -12.78
C GLY A 806 -16.17 -16.32 -11.30
N ALA A 807 -15.23 -16.97 -10.58
CA ALA A 807 -15.32 -17.16 -9.14
C ALA A 807 -15.40 -15.82 -8.38
N THR A 808 -14.58 -14.82 -8.77
CA THR A 808 -14.58 -13.50 -8.15
C THR A 808 -15.87 -12.72 -8.43
N LEU A 809 -16.31 -12.68 -9.69
CA LEU A 809 -17.54 -11.97 -10.10
C LEU A 809 -18.78 -12.52 -9.40
N LEU A 810 -18.88 -13.84 -9.18
CA LEU A 810 -20.01 -14.47 -8.49
C LEU A 810 -20.10 -14.16 -6.99
N THR A 811 -19.09 -13.54 -6.38
CA THR A 811 -19.18 -13.05 -4.99
C THR A 811 -19.82 -11.66 -4.86
N VAL A 812 -20.00 -10.95 -5.98
CA VAL A 812 -20.58 -9.60 -6.01
C VAL A 812 -22.10 -9.68 -6.04
N ASN A 813 -22.79 -9.03 -5.09
CA ASN A 813 -24.22 -8.76 -5.26
C ASN A 813 -24.40 -7.53 -6.19
N PRO A 814 -24.97 -7.68 -7.40
CA PRO A 814 -25.13 -6.59 -8.35
C PRO A 814 -26.01 -5.44 -7.82
N GLU A 815 -26.96 -5.70 -6.90
CA GLU A 815 -27.79 -4.64 -6.29
C GLU A 815 -26.96 -3.62 -5.48
N GLN A 816 -25.73 -3.97 -5.09
CA GLN A 816 -24.81 -3.09 -4.36
C GLN A 816 -23.96 -2.20 -5.27
N LEU A 817 -24.10 -2.30 -6.60
CA LEU A 817 -23.42 -1.44 -7.57
C LEU A 817 -24.29 -0.20 -7.87
N GLU A 818 -23.73 0.99 -7.62
CA GLU A 818 -24.48 2.26 -7.50
C GLU A 818 -25.25 2.67 -8.77
N THR A 819 -24.74 2.35 -9.96
CA THR A 819 -25.30 2.83 -11.23
C THR A 819 -25.75 1.69 -12.16
N GLN A 820 -26.75 1.96 -13.00
CA GLN A 820 -27.16 1.06 -14.09
C GLN A 820 -25.97 0.73 -15.00
N ASP A 821 -25.16 1.73 -15.36
CA ASP A 821 -23.92 1.55 -16.13
C ASP A 821 -22.98 0.52 -15.48
N THR A 822 -22.74 0.61 -14.17
CA THR A 822 -21.90 -0.36 -13.45
C THR A 822 -22.52 -1.76 -13.35
N ARG A 823 -23.85 -1.89 -13.33
CA ARG A 823 -24.53 -3.20 -13.31
C ARG A 823 -24.56 -3.85 -14.69
N ALA A 824 -24.79 -3.08 -15.75
CA ALA A 824 -24.67 -3.55 -17.12
C ALA A 824 -23.27 -4.12 -17.39
N LEU A 825 -22.21 -3.33 -17.12
CA LEU A 825 -20.81 -3.77 -17.28
C LEU A 825 -20.44 -5.00 -16.40
N TYR A 826 -21.09 -5.18 -15.25
CA TYR A 826 -20.90 -6.38 -14.42
C TYR A 826 -21.47 -7.64 -15.11
N TYR A 827 -22.69 -7.54 -15.64
CA TYR A 827 -23.32 -8.64 -16.36
C TYR A 827 -22.65 -8.90 -17.72
N GLU A 828 -22.16 -7.86 -18.41
CA GLU A 828 -21.33 -7.97 -19.61
C GLU A 828 -20.06 -8.79 -19.33
N GLU A 829 -19.29 -8.42 -18.31
CA GLU A 829 -18.06 -9.11 -17.92
C GLU A 829 -18.31 -10.56 -17.50
N LEU A 830 -19.40 -10.82 -16.75
CA LEU A 830 -19.81 -12.18 -16.40
C LEU A 830 -20.21 -13.00 -17.64
N GLY A 831 -20.95 -12.39 -18.59
CA GLY A 831 -21.29 -13.00 -19.87
C GLY A 831 -20.06 -13.33 -20.72
N ARG A 832 -19.08 -12.42 -20.79
CA ARG A 832 -17.80 -12.65 -21.48
C ARG A 832 -17.00 -13.80 -20.84
N VAL A 833 -17.01 -13.93 -19.51
CA VAL A 833 -16.39 -15.06 -18.80
C VAL A 833 -17.14 -16.38 -19.09
N TYR A 834 -18.47 -16.38 -19.07
CA TYR A 834 -19.24 -17.59 -19.39
C TYR A 834 -19.05 -18.03 -20.84
N LYS A 835 -19.05 -17.10 -21.81
CA LYS A 835 -18.74 -17.39 -23.21
C LYS A 835 -17.33 -17.99 -23.36
N GLY A 836 -16.33 -17.39 -22.71
CA GLY A 836 -14.94 -17.88 -22.72
C GLY A 836 -14.72 -19.22 -22.00
N THR A 837 -15.69 -19.66 -21.17
CA THR A 837 -15.70 -21.00 -20.53
C THR A 837 -16.73 -21.94 -21.15
N ASN A 838 -17.21 -21.63 -22.36
CA ASN A 838 -18.20 -22.40 -23.14
C ASN A 838 -19.54 -22.66 -22.41
N GLN A 839 -19.89 -21.84 -21.42
CA GLN A 839 -21.18 -21.90 -20.70
C GLN A 839 -22.20 -20.99 -21.37
N PHE A 840 -22.53 -21.26 -22.63
CA PHE A 840 -23.26 -20.32 -23.49
C PHE A 840 -24.64 -19.92 -22.95
N ASP A 841 -25.43 -20.84 -22.37
CA ASP A 841 -26.74 -20.50 -21.76
C ASP A 841 -26.62 -19.39 -20.71
N LYS A 842 -25.62 -19.49 -19.82
CA LYS A 842 -25.35 -18.50 -18.77
C LYS A 842 -24.77 -17.22 -19.33
N ALA A 843 -24.02 -17.30 -20.43
CA ALA A 843 -23.54 -16.14 -21.16
C ALA A 843 -24.74 -15.34 -21.72
N GLN A 844 -25.66 -16.01 -22.42
CA GLN A 844 -26.87 -15.40 -22.93
C GLN A 844 -27.74 -14.80 -21.80
N GLU A 845 -27.94 -15.53 -20.70
CA GLU A 845 -28.68 -15.01 -19.53
C GLU A 845 -28.03 -13.75 -18.95
N SER A 846 -26.70 -13.71 -18.90
CA SER A 846 -25.95 -12.55 -18.39
C SER A 846 -26.06 -11.36 -19.35
N PHE A 847 -25.87 -11.54 -20.66
CA PHE A 847 -26.04 -10.46 -21.64
C PHE A 847 -27.49 -9.94 -21.67
N ARG A 848 -28.51 -10.80 -21.57
CA ARG A 848 -29.92 -10.36 -21.42
C ARG A 848 -30.14 -9.50 -20.16
N LYS A 849 -29.44 -9.77 -19.05
CA LYS A 849 -29.46 -8.90 -17.84
C LYS A 849 -28.70 -7.59 -18.05
N ALA A 850 -27.59 -7.59 -18.79
CA ALA A 850 -26.88 -6.35 -19.16
C ALA A 850 -27.76 -5.43 -20.01
N ILE A 851 -28.42 -5.98 -21.03
CA ILE A 851 -29.42 -5.29 -21.87
C ILE A 851 -30.58 -4.75 -21.02
N ALA A 852 -31.08 -5.51 -20.04
CA ALA A 852 -32.16 -5.06 -19.16
C ALA A 852 -31.79 -3.89 -18.24
N GLU A 853 -30.52 -3.77 -17.83
CA GLU A 853 -30.02 -2.59 -17.11
C GLU A 853 -29.79 -1.39 -18.04
N LYS A 854 -29.23 -1.62 -19.24
CA LYS A 854 -28.98 -0.58 -20.25
C LYS A 854 -28.84 -1.16 -21.68
N PRO A 855 -29.89 -1.08 -22.50
CA PRO A 855 -29.83 -1.49 -23.90
C PRO A 855 -28.80 -0.66 -24.68
N ASN A 856 -27.86 -1.33 -25.35
CA ASN A 856 -26.92 -0.71 -26.28
C ASN A 856 -26.40 -1.75 -27.28
N ALA A 857 -25.88 -1.29 -28.43
CA ALA A 857 -25.53 -2.15 -29.56
C ALA A 857 -24.47 -3.23 -29.22
N GLU A 858 -23.49 -2.92 -28.35
CA GLU A 858 -22.44 -3.89 -27.97
C GLU A 858 -23.03 -5.07 -27.18
N GLU A 859 -24.00 -4.84 -26.28
CA GLU A 859 -24.61 -5.93 -25.49
C GLU A 859 -25.44 -6.87 -26.37
N PHE A 860 -26.20 -6.33 -27.33
CA PHE A 860 -26.92 -7.12 -28.33
C PHE A 860 -25.95 -7.90 -29.23
N TYR A 861 -24.84 -7.28 -29.64
CA TYR A 861 -23.77 -7.95 -30.37
C TYR A 861 -23.14 -9.12 -29.58
N LEU A 862 -22.86 -8.94 -28.29
CA LEU A 862 -22.30 -9.98 -27.43
C LEU A 862 -23.28 -11.13 -27.16
N LEU A 863 -24.57 -10.82 -27.02
CA LEU A 863 -25.64 -11.81 -26.96
C LEU A 863 -25.70 -12.63 -28.27
N GLY A 864 -25.70 -11.96 -29.43
CA GLY A 864 -25.68 -12.61 -30.74
C GLY A 864 -24.46 -13.52 -30.92
N GLN A 865 -23.28 -13.07 -30.50
CA GLN A 865 -22.07 -13.89 -30.49
C GLN A 865 -22.18 -15.13 -29.58
N ALA A 866 -22.86 -15.03 -28.43
CA ALA A 866 -23.06 -16.16 -27.54
C ALA A 866 -24.07 -17.17 -28.11
N GLN A 867 -25.13 -16.68 -28.76
CA GLN A 867 -26.12 -17.49 -29.48
C GLN A 867 -25.50 -18.22 -30.67
N GLU A 868 -24.71 -17.51 -31.49
CA GLU A 868 -23.96 -18.11 -32.60
C GLU A 868 -22.98 -19.18 -32.13
N SER A 869 -22.32 -18.97 -30.98
CA SER A 869 -21.42 -19.96 -30.36
C SER A 869 -22.16 -21.19 -29.77
N SER A 870 -23.48 -21.10 -29.60
CA SER A 870 -24.35 -22.19 -29.14
C SER A 870 -25.27 -22.75 -30.24
N GLU A 871 -24.98 -22.43 -31.50
CA GLU A 871 -25.75 -22.85 -32.69
C GLU A 871 -27.20 -22.33 -32.72
N ASP A 872 -27.57 -21.40 -31.83
CA ASP A 872 -28.82 -20.61 -31.90
C ASP A 872 -28.70 -19.52 -32.98
N LEU A 873 -28.67 -19.95 -34.24
CA LEU A 873 -28.45 -19.05 -35.37
C LEU A 873 -29.62 -18.08 -35.59
N GLU A 874 -30.84 -18.47 -35.24
CA GLU A 874 -32.02 -17.60 -35.40
C GLU A 874 -32.03 -16.50 -34.35
N GLY A 875 -31.79 -16.84 -33.08
CA GLY A 875 -31.61 -15.85 -32.03
C GLY A 875 -30.37 -14.96 -32.23
N ALA A 876 -29.28 -15.51 -32.77
CA ALA A 876 -28.11 -14.73 -33.14
C ALA A 876 -28.42 -13.69 -34.23
N ILE A 877 -29.20 -14.07 -35.25
CA ILE A 877 -29.67 -13.13 -36.28
C ILE A 877 -30.51 -12.01 -35.66
N GLU A 878 -31.47 -12.31 -34.79
CA GLU A 878 -32.29 -11.28 -34.11
C GLU A 878 -31.41 -10.31 -33.30
N SER A 879 -30.54 -10.83 -32.43
CA SER A 879 -29.64 -10.01 -31.61
C SER A 879 -28.65 -9.18 -32.44
N TYR A 880 -28.13 -9.72 -33.55
CA TYR A 880 -27.28 -8.94 -34.46
C TYR A 880 -28.06 -7.89 -35.25
N GLN A 881 -29.34 -8.12 -35.57
CA GLN A 881 -30.20 -7.10 -36.17
C GLN A 881 -30.45 -5.94 -35.19
N ASP A 882 -30.80 -6.22 -33.94
CA ASP A 882 -30.96 -5.20 -32.89
C ASP A 882 -29.68 -4.37 -32.68
N ALA A 883 -28.50 -5.01 -32.72
CA ALA A 883 -27.22 -4.33 -32.65
C ALA A 883 -27.00 -3.35 -33.84
N VAL A 884 -27.32 -3.77 -35.06
CA VAL A 884 -27.20 -2.97 -36.28
C VAL A 884 -28.23 -1.82 -36.31
N GLU A 885 -29.45 -2.03 -35.82
CA GLU A 885 -30.47 -0.96 -35.71
C GLU A 885 -30.06 0.13 -34.72
N LEU A 886 -29.44 -0.25 -33.59
CA LEU A 886 -28.93 0.72 -32.61
C LEU A 886 -27.64 1.42 -33.06
N ASN A 887 -26.76 0.72 -33.78
CA ASN A 887 -25.54 1.29 -34.35
C ASN A 887 -25.13 0.50 -35.61
N PRO A 888 -25.24 1.05 -36.83
CA PRO A 888 -24.98 0.34 -38.07
C PRO A 888 -23.47 0.22 -38.39
N ALA A 889 -22.65 -0.12 -37.40
CA ALA A 889 -21.22 -0.35 -37.55
C ALA A 889 -20.95 -1.63 -38.34
N ASP A 890 -20.02 -1.59 -39.30
CA ASP A 890 -19.81 -2.70 -40.22
C ASP A 890 -19.39 -4.01 -39.53
N ALA A 891 -18.68 -3.96 -38.39
CA ALA A 891 -18.37 -5.14 -37.59
C ALA A 891 -19.64 -5.94 -37.17
N TYR A 892 -20.70 -5.26 -36.76
CA TYR A 892 -21.97 -5.91 -36.38
C TYR A 892 -22.71 -6.44 -37.62
N ARG A 893 -22.64 -5.69 -38.72
CA ARG A 893 -23.23 -6.08 -40.02
C ARG A 893 -22.55 -7.32 -40.62
N ILE A 894 -21.23 -7.43 -40.49
CA ILE A 894 -20.45 -8.59 -40.95
C ILE A 894 -20.85 -9.84 -40.15
N SER A 895 -20.95 -9.75 -38.83
CA SER A 895 -21.43 -10.88 -38.01
C SER A 895 -22.88 -11.28 -38.34
N LEU A 896 -23.77 -10.32 -38.64
CA LEU A 896 -25.11 -10.62 -39.18
C LEU A 896 -25.04 -11.34 -40.54
N GLY A 897 -24.13 -10.92 -41.43
CA GLY A 897 -23.88 -11.57 -42.72
C GLY A 897 -23.41 -13.03 -42.56
N TYR A 898 -22.45 -13.29 -41.66
CA TYR A 898 -21.99 -14.64 -41.34
C TYR A 898 -23.07 -15.49 -40.66
N ALA A 899 -23.91 -14.92 -39.79
CA ALA A 899 -25.04 -15.62 -39.20
C ALA A 899 -26.09 -16.01 -40.27
N TYR A 900 -26.35 -15.13 -41.25
CA TYR A 900 -27.17 -15.47 -42.42
C TYR A 900 -26.52 -16.53 -43.30
N TYR A 901 -25.20 -16.49 -43.53
CA TYR A 901 -24.47 -17.50 -44.30
C TYR A 901 -24.59 -18.89 -43.65
N LYS A 902 -24.29 -19.00 -42.34
CA LYS A 902 -24.44 -20.24 -41.56
C LYS A 902 -25.88 -20.76 -41.50
N SER A 903 -26.87 -19.87 -41.62
CA SER A 903 -28.30 -20.22 -41.66
C SER A 903 -28.81 -20.57 -43.07
N GLU A 904 -27.91 -20.78 -44.05
CA GLU A 904 -28.23 -20.97 -45.48
C GLU A 904 -29.08 -19.84 -46.11
N LYS A 905 -29.18 -18.68 -45.46
CA LYS A 905 -29.91 -17.48 -45.92
C LYS A 905 -29.00 -16.67 -46.87
N LEU A 906 -28.40 -17.36 -47.86
CA LEU A 906 -27.30 -16.91 -48.72
C LEU A 906 -27.56 -15.57 -49.42
N GLU A 907 -28.76 -15.33 -49.92
CA GLU A 907 -29.14 -14.05 -50.55
C GLU A 907 -29.00 -12.85 -49.62
N LYS A 908 -29.34 -13.02 -48.33
CA LYS A 908 -29.19 -11.96 -47.32
C LYS A 908 -27.72 -11.73 -46.96
N ALA A 909 -26.94 -12.80 -46.86
CA ALA A 909 -25.49 -12.71 -46.62
C ALA A 909 -24.79 -11.98 -47.78
N ALA A 910 -25.06 -12.38 -49.03
CA ALA A 910 -24.56 -11.72 -50.24
C ALA A 910 -24.91 -10.22 -50.23
N THR A 911 -26.18 -9.86 -50.02
CA THR A 911 -26.62 -8.45 -50.01
C THR A 911 -25.87 -7.60 -48.98
N ILE A 912 -25.60 -8.13 -47.78
CA ILE A 912 -24.87 -7.42 -46.73
C ILE A 912 -23.40 -7.26 -47.11
N PHE A 913 -22.75 -8.34 -47.56
CA PHE A 913 -21.33 -8.32 -47.92
C PHE A 913 -21.08 -7.47 -49.17
N GLU A 914 -21.97 -7.47 -50.17
CA GLU A 914 -21.89 -6.62 -51.36
C GLU A 914 -22.02 -5.13 -51.02
N ASP A 915 -22.94 -4.72 -50.14
CA ASP A 915 -23.06 -3.32 -49.70
C ASP A 915 -21.84 -2.84 -48.88
N ILE A 916 -21.24 -3.73 -48.07
CA ILE A 916 -20.01 -3.42 -47.33
C ILE A 916 -18.85 -3.28 -48.33
N GLN A 917 -18.65 -4.22 -49.24
CA GLN A 917 -17.61 -4.16 -50.27
C GLN A 917 -17.77 -2.98 -51.23
N GLN A 918 -19.00 -2.49 -51.44
CA GLN A 918 -19.25 -1.27 -52.23
C GLN A 918 -18.83 0.02 -51.48
N LYS A 919 -18.91 0.02 -50.15
CA LYS A 919 -18.51 1.16 -49.29
C LYS A 919 -17.00 1.16 -48.99
N ASP A 920 -16.46 -0.03 -48.74
CA ASP A 920 -15.06 -0.28 -48.46
C ASP A 920 -14.51 -1.39 -49.38
N PRO A 921 -14.00 -1.03 -50.58
CA PRO A 921 -13.42 -1.98 -51.52
C PRO A 921 -12.17 -2.70 -50.99
N ASP A 922 -11.55 -2.19 -49.93
CA ASP A 922 -10.31 -2.72 -49.37
C ASP A 922 -10.56 -3.80 -48.30
N TYR A 923 -11.82 -4.16 -48.02
CA TYR A 923 -12.18 -5.26 -47.11
C TYR A 923 -11.95 -6.65 -47.76
N ILE A 924 -10.68 -7.00 -47.97
CA ILE A 924 -10.21 -8.15 -48.76
C ILE A 924 -10.94 -9.47 -48.46
N ASN A 925 -11.15 -9.80 -47.18
CA ASN A 925 -11.68 -11.10 -46.75
C ASN A 925 -13.09 -11.41 -47.29
N LEU A 926 -13.93 -10.40 -47.53
CA LEU A 926 -15.30 -10.61 -48.03
C LEU A 926 -15.33 -11.01 -49.52
N THR A 927 -14.26 -10.78 -50.28
CA THR A 927 -14.22 -11.18 -51.70
C THR A 927 -14.27 -12.70 -51.88
N GLU A 928 -13.59 -13.44 -51.00
CA GLU A 928 -13.56 -14.91 -50.97
C GLU A 928 -14.95 -15.46 -50.58
N ASP A 929 -15.54 -14.94 -49.50
CA ASP A 929 -16.89 -15.30 -49.05
C ASP A 929 -17.93 -15.04 -50.17
N LEU A 930 -17.86 -13.89 -50.83
CA LEU A 930 -18.75 -13.54 -51.95
C LEU A 930 -18.58 -14.46 -53.16
N ALA A 931 -17.36 -14.92 -53.45
CA ALA A 931 -17.11 -15.87 -54.53
C ALA A 931 -17.79 -17.21 -54.27
N TYR A 932 -17.63 -17.78 -53.07
CA TYR A 932 -18.27 -19.03 -52.68
C TYR A 932 -19.79 -18.91 -52.51
N ILE A 933 -20.30 -17.80 -51.94
CA ILE A 933 -21.75 -17.57 -51.84
C ILE A 933 -22.38 -17.48 -53.23
N ASN A 934 -21.76 -16.76 -54.18
CA ASN A 934 -22.26 -16.68 -55.55
C ASN A 934 -22.18 -18.03 -56.28
N LYS A 935 -21.15 -18.86 -56.02
CA LYS A 935 -21.05 -20.25 -56.51
C LYS A 935 -22.23 -21.10 -56.03
N GLN A 936 -22.57 -21.02 -54.74
CA GLN A 936 -23.71 -21.74 -54.13
C GLN A 936 -25.07 -21.25 -54.66
N LEU A 937 -25.21 -19.95 -54.92
CA LEU A 937 -26.38 -19.33 -55.56
C LEU A 937 -26.48 -19.59 -57.09
N TYR A 938 -25.56 -20.38 -57.67
CA TYR A 938 -25.45 -20.66 -59.11
C TYR A 938 -25.21 -19.41 -59.99
N ARG A 939 -24.69 -18.33 -59.40
CA ARG A 939 -24.32 -17.08 -60.07
C ARG A 939 -22.88 -17.17 -60.60
N ASN A 940 -22.66 -18.13 -61.50
CA ASN A 940 -21.33 -18.52 -61.99
C ASN A 940 -20.47 -17.32 -62.45
N ASP A 941 -21.04 -16.41 -63.24
CA ASP A 941 -20.31 -15.23 -63.75
C ASP A 941 -19.87 -14.29 -62.61
N ALA A 942 -20.74 -14.04 -61.62
CA ALA A 942 -20.40 -13.22 -60.45
C ALA A 942 -19.39 -13.90 -59.53
N SER A 943 -19.50 -15.23 -59.37
CA SER A 943 -18.54 -16.03 -58.60
C SER A 943 -17.13 -15.94 -59.18
N VAL A 944 -16.98 -16.04 -60.51
CA VAL A 944 -15.70 -15.85 -61.20
C VAL A 944 -15.13 -14.45 -60.97
N GLU A 945 -15.94 -13.39 -61.13
CA GLU A 945 -15.47 -12.01 -60.91
C GLU A 945 -15.07 -11.73 -59.44
N TRP A 946 -15.69 -12.41 -58.47
CA TRP A 946 -15.26 -12.34 -57.07
C TRP A 946 -13.97 -13.13 -56.80
N PHE A 947 -13.81 -14.34 -57.35
CA PHE A 947 -12.55 -15.09 -57.25
C PHE A 947 -11.37 -14.33 -57.88
N LYS A 948 -11.56 -13.66 -59.03
CA LYS A 948 -10.54 -12.81 -59.63
C LYS A 948 -10.08 -11.70 -58.68
N LYS A 949 -11.02 -11.01 -58.02
CA LYS A 949 -10.67 -9.99 -57.02
C LYS A 949 -9.93 -10.58 -55.81
N SER A 950 -10.28 -11.79 -55.37
CA SER A 950 -9.52 -12.49 -54.31
C SER A 950 -8.09 -12.83 -54.76
N ILE A 951 -7.90 -13.14 -56.05
CA ILE A 951 -6.57 -13.32 -56.66
C ILE A 951 -5.80 -11.99 -56.76
N ASP A 952 -6.43 -10.92 -57.27
CA ASP A 952 -5.83 -9.58 -57.36
C ASP A 952 -5.42 -9.04 -55.97
N ASN A 953 -6.17 -9.42 -54.93
CA ASN A 953 -5.91 -9.06 -53.53
C ASN A 953 -4.76 -9.84 -52.87
N ALA A 954 -4.10 -10.77 -53.56
CA ALA A 954 -3.00 -11.57 -53.01
C ALA A 954 -1.94 -10.77 -52.21
N PRO A 955 -1.49 -9.56 -52.62
CA PRO A 955 -0.48 -8.79 -51.87
C PRO A 955 -0.93 -8.29 -50.50
N PHE A 956 -2.22 -8.37 -50.16
CA PHE A 956 -2.82 -7.74 -48.98
C PHE A 956 -3.28 -8.71 -47.89
N TYR A 957 -3.12 -10.03 -48.08
CA TYR A 957 -3.38 -11.00 -47.01
C TYR A 957 -2.26 -10.93 -45.94
N PRO A 958 -2.52 -10.40 -44.73
CA PRO A 958 -1.45 -9.92 -43.84
C PRO A 958 -0.74 -11.03 -43.05
N ASP A 959 -1.38 -12.19 -42.89
CA ASP A 959 -0.95 -13.29 -42.02
C ASP A 959 -0.61 -14.59 -42.78
N GLU A 960 -0.67 -14.58 -44.12
CA GLU A 960 -0.39 -15.75 -44.94
C GLU A 960 1.12 -15.89 -45.22
N THR A 961 1.67 -17.10 -45.05
CA THR A 961 3.03 -17.40 -45.55
C THR A 961 3.02 -17.49 -47.08
N GLU A 962 4.16 -17.21 -47.73
CA GLU A 962 4.30 -17.33 -49.20
C GLU A 962 3.78 -18.67 -49.75
N ALA A 963 4.05 -19.77 -49.05
CA ALA A 963 3.56 -21.10 -49.40
C ALA A 963 2.04 -21.28 -49.22
N SER A 964 1.46 -20.73 -48.15
CA SER A 964 0.02 -20.80 -47.85
C SER A 964 -0.78 -19.91 -48.79
N LEU A 965 -0.33 -18.67 -49.01
CA LEU A 965 -0.90 -17.75 -49.98
C LEU A 965 -0.87 -18.36 -51.38
N ARG A 966 0.26 -18.91 -51.81
CA ARG A 966 0.37 -19.54 -53.13
C ARG A 966 -0.63 -20.68 -53.32
N ARG A 967 -0.87 -21.48 -52.29
CA ARG A 967 -1.91 -22.54 -52.31
C ARG A 967 -3.31 -21.95 -52.45
N LYS A 968 -3.68 -21.00 -51.58
CA LYS A 968 -4.98 -20.31 -51.64
C LYS A 968 -5.25 -19.69 -53.01
N ILE A 969 -4.26 -19.03 -53.61
CA ILE A 969 -4.38 -18.47 -54.97
C ILE A 969 -4.55 -19.56 -56.02
N TYR A 970 -3.80 -20.67 -55.93
CA TYR A 970 -3.99 -21.81 -56.84
C TYR A 970 -5.38 -22.44 -56.71
N ASP A 971 -5.89 -22.59 -55.49
CA ASP A 971 -7.22 -23.15 -55.23
C ASP A 971 -8.33 -22.24 -55.81
N PHE A 972 -8.19 -20.91 -55.75
CA PHE A 972 -9.10 -19.99 -56.44
C PHE A 972 -9.03 -20.12 -57.97
N LYS A 973 -7.83 -20.30 -58.54
CA LYS A 973 -7.64 -20.52 -59.98
C LYS A 973 -8.26 -21.84 -60.46
N GLU A 974 -8.16 -22.90 -59.66
CA GLU A 974 -8.85 -24.17 -59.89
C GLU A 974 -10.37 -23.99 -59.87
N GLU A 975 -10.92 -23.26 -58.89
CA GLU A 975 -12.35 -22.96 -58.80
C GLU A 975 -12.88 -22.17 -60.00
N ILE A 976 -12.14 -21.15 -60.46
CA ILE A 976 -12.46 -20.46 -61.72
C ILE A 976 -12.46 -21.47 -62.87
N ARG A 977 -11.39 -22.28 -63.04
CA ARG A 977 -11.32 -23.30 -64.11
C ARG A 977 -12.50 -24.26 -64.09
N TYR A 978 -12.94 -24.76 -62.94
CA TYR A 978 -14.12 -25.64 -62.85
C TYR A 978 -15.44 -24.92 -63.22
N ILE A 979 -15.58 -23.64 -62.89
CA ILE A 979 -16.78 -22.85 -63.21
C ILE A 979 -16.80 -22.45 -64.69
N THR A 980 -15.64 -22.10 -65.26
CA THR A 980 -15.50 -21.62 -66.64
C THR A 980 -15.39 -22.73 -67.67
N ASN A 981 -14.90 -23.93 -67.31
CA ASN A 981 -14.68 -24.97 -68.32
C ASN A 981 -15.98 -25.36 -69.07
N ARG A 982 -15.86 -25.46 -70.39
CA ARG A 982 -16.94 -25.84 -71.32
C ARG A 982 -16.62 -27.06 -72.17
N TRP A 983 -15.35 -27.48 -72.23
CA TRP A 983 -14.90 -28.61 -73.04
C TRP A 983 -13.93 -29.45 -72.21
N ASP A 984 -14.11 -30.77 -72.23
CA ASP A 984 -13.17 -31.72 -71.63
C ASP A 984 -12.76 -32.68 -72.74
N ILE A 985 -11.52 -32.59 -73.22
CA ILE A 985 -11.03 -33.42 -74.31
C ILE A 985 -9.97 -34.38 -73.76
N THR A 986 -10.37 -35.63 -73.54
CA THR A 986 -9.48 -36.70 -73.08
C THR A 986 -9.04 -37.56 -74.27
N GLY A 987 -7.78 -37.44 -74.69
CA GLY A 987 -7.11 -38.40 -75.58
C GLY A 987 -6.36 -39.47 -74.79
N PHE A 988 -6.39 -40.72 -75.25
CA PHE A 988 -5.61 -41.80 -74.64
C PHE A 988 -5.03 -42.76 -75.69
N TYR A 989 -3.89 -43.36 -75.34
CA TYR A 989 -3.23 -44.43 -76.08
C TYR A 989 -2.54 -45.36 -75.08
N SER A 990 -2.60 -46.67 -75.31
CA SER A 990 -1.93 -47.64 -74.46
C SER A 990 -1.30 -48.80 -75.20
N TYR A 991 -0.23 -49.33 -74.61
CA TYR A 991 0.62 -50.37 -75.19
C TYR A 991 1.05 -51.37 -74.12
N SER A 992 0.85 -52.66 -74.38
CA SER A 992 1.33 -53.78 -73.56
C SER A 992 1.86 -54.92 -74.45
N PRO A 993 2.97 -55.61 -74.09
CA PRO A 993 3.75 -56.39 -75.04
C PRO A 993 3.47 -57.91 -75.04
N ASP A 994 2.77 -58.44 -74.03
CA ASP A 994 2.50 -59.88 -73.89
C ASP A 994 1.25 -60.30 -74.67
N ASP A 995 1.37 -61.39 -75.42
CA ASP A 995 0.62 -61.56 -76.67
C ASP A 995 0.11 -63.00 -76.94
N ASP A 996 0.18 -63.85 -75.91
CA ASP A 996 -0.21 -65.28 -75.96
C ASP A 996 -1.71 -65.53 -75.71
N ASN A 997 -2.45 -64.56 -75.12
CA ASN A 997 -3.92 -64.60 -74.98
C ASN A 997 -4.63 -63.72 -76.03
N PHE A 998 -4.11 -63.71 -77.26
CA PHE A 998 -4.68 -62.94 -78.37
C PHE A 998 -5.92 -63.62 -78.97
N ILE A 999 -7.10 -63.38 -78.38
CA ILE A 999 -8.39 -63.71 -79.00
C ILE A 999 -8.96 -62.43 -79.63
N THR A 1000 -8.71 -62.28 -80.94
CA THR A 1000 -9.54 -61.43 -81.79
C THR A 1000 -10.87 -62.14 -82.02
N ASP A 1001 -11.89 -61.67 -81.31
CA ASP A 1001 -13.27 -61.79 -81.73
C ASP A 1001 -13.91 -60.39 -81.60
N ALA A 1002 -14.96 -60.13 -82.37
CA ALA A 1002 -15.61 -58.81 -82.56
C ALA A 1002 -16.40 -58.30 -81.33
N GLN A 1003 -15.83 -58.49 -80.13
CA GLN A 1003 -16.46 -58.26 -78.83
C GLN A 1003 -15.57 -57.43 -77.88
N GLY A 1004 -14.43 -56.93 -78.36
CA GLY A 1004 -13.86 -55.64 -77.95
C GLY A 1004 -13.54 -55.44 -76.46
N ILE A 1005 -13.04 -56.46 -75.77
CA ILE A 1005 -12.67 -56.33 -74.36
C ILE A 1005 -11.27 -56.92 -74.13
N GLN A 1006 -10.32 -56.03 -73.84
CA GLN A 1006 -8.98 -56.37 -73.39
C GLN A 1006 -8.86 -56.37 -71.85
N VAL A 1007 -7.74 -56.93 -71.41
CA VAL A 1007 -7.35 -57.19 -70.02
C VAL A 1007 -6.56 -55.99 -69.51
N GLY A 1008 -6.71 -55.64 -68.23
CA GLY A 1008 -6.23 -54.38 -67.65
C GLY A 1008 -7.08 -53.15 -67.99
N VAL A 1009 -6.98 -52.10 -67.16
CA VAL A 1009 -7.46 -50.76 -67.56
C VAL A 1009 -6.59 -50.31 -68.72
N LEU A 1010 -7.17 -50.21 -69.92
CA LEU A 1010 -6.53 -49.71 -71.14
C LEU A 1010 -5.15 -50.37 -71.39
N ASP A 1011 -5.09 -51.63 -71.79
CA ASP A 1011 -3.90 -52.16 -72.48
C ASP A 1011 -4.25 -52.42 -73.96
N ASN A 1012 -3.45 -51.85 -74.89
CA ASN A 1012 -3.58 -51.99 -76.35
C ASN A 1012 -4.79 -51.30 -77.03
N THR A 1013 -5.24 -50.15 -76.52
CA THR A 1013 -6.30 -49.33 -77.15
C THR A 1013 -5.89 -47.86 -77.32
N ALA A 1014 -6.56 -47.15 -78.23
CA ALA A 1014 -6.44 -45.71 -78.38
C ALA A 1014 -7.80 -45.07 -78.62
N GLY A 1015 -7.97 -43.81 -78.22
CA GLY A 1015 -9.22 -43.10 -78.40
C GLY A 1015 -9.20 -41.64 -78.00
N VAL A 1016 -10.30 -40.95 -78.30
CA VAL A 1016 -10.57 -39.58 -77.89
C VAL A 1016 -12.00 -39.49 -77.39
N GLU A 1017 -12.18 -38.93 -76.20
CA GLU A 1017 -13.46 -38.51 -75.62
C GLU A 1017 -13.52 -36.98 -75.58
N VAL A 1018 -14.70 -36.42 -75.87
CA VAL A 1018 -15.02 -34.99 -75.84
C VAL A 1018 -16.30 -34.79 -75.04
N GLY A 1019 -16.19 -34.15 -73.88
CA GLY A 1019 -17.31 -33.62 -73.10
C GLY A 1019 -17.58 -32.15 -73.42
N TYR A 1020 -18.85 -31.76 -73.44
CA TYR A 1020 -19.29 -30.37 -73.55
C TYR A 1020 -20.23 -30.00 -72.39
N ILE A 1021 -19.86 -28.97 -71.62
CA ILE A 1021 -20.59 -28.48 -70.43
C ILE A 1021 -21.40 -27.21 -70.81
N PRO A 1022 -22.74 -27.26 -70.88
CA PRO A 1022 -23.54 -26.12 -71.36
C PRO A 1022 -23.56 -24.94 -70.34
N PRO A 1023 -23.29 -23.68 -70.74
CA PRO A 1023 -23.01 -22.58 -69.79
C PRO A 1023 -24.03 -22.29 -68.67
N LYS A 1024 -25.33 -22.57 -68.86
CA LYS A 1024 -26.41 -22.21 -67.89
C LYS A 1024 -26.94 -23.37 -67.03
N ILE A 1025 -26.65 -24.61 -67.43
CA ILE A 1025 -27.18 -25.82 -66.81
C ILE A 1025 -26.09 -26.86 -66.51
N GLY A 1026 -24.93 -26.73 -67.16
CA GLY A 1026 -23.80 -27.63 -67.04
C GLY A 1026 -23.18 -27.57 -65.65
N PHE A 1027 -22.63 -26.42 -65.24
CA PHE A 1027 -22.07 -26.26 -63.88
C PHE A 1027 -23.07 -25.61 -62.92
N ARG A 1028 -23.36 -26.29 -61.80
CA ARG A 1028 -24.17 -25.76 -60.68
C ARG A 1028 -23.61 -26.20 -59.33
N ASN A 1029 -22.73 -25.38 -58.75
CA ASN A 1029 -22.04 -25.65 -57.49
C ASN A 1029 -21.45 -27.08 -57.42
N GLY A 1030 -20.53 -27.41 -58.32
CA GLY A 1030 -19.85 -28.71 -58.36
C GLY A 1030 -20.66 -29.87 -58.95
N LYS A 1031 -21.96 -29.70 -59.20
CA LYS A 1031 -22.77 -30.59 -60.05
C LYS A 1031 -22.50 -30.27 -61.51
N ILE A 1032 -22.27 -31.30 -62.32
CA ILE A 1032 -21.84 -31.17 -63.72
C ILE A 1032 -22.79 -31.96 -64.62
N PHE A 1033 -23.40 -31.30 -65.61
CA PHE A 1033 -24.12 -31.93 -66.72
C PHE A 1033 -23.36 -31.67 -68.02
N GLU A 1034 -23.10 -32.74 -68.78
CA GLU A 1034 -22.31 -32.71 -69.99
C GLU A 1034 -22.88 -33.60 -71.10
N ILE A 1035 -22.60 -33.21 -72.34
CA ILE A 1035 -22.85 -33.99 -73.54
C ILE A 1035 -21.50 -34.61 -73.94
N ILE A 1036 -21.44 -35.93 -74.07
CA ILE A 1036 -20.19 -36.65 -74.37
C ILE A 1036 -20.23 -37.29 -75.76
N GLY A 1037 -19.08 -37.31 -76.42
CA GLY A 1037 -18.82 -38.09 -77.64
C GLY A 1037 -17.45 -38.76 -77.56
N ARG A 1038 -17.34 -40.02 -77.95
CA ARG A 1038 -16.10 -40.80 -77.86
C ARG A 1038 -15.90 -41.65 -79.10
N ILE A 1039 -14.65 -41.77 -79.55
CA ILE A 1039 -14.22 -42.73 -80.57
C ILE A 1039 -13.02 -43.49 -80.02
N SER A 1040 -13.02 -44.82 -80.16
CA SER A 1040 -11.91 -45.69 -79.73
C SER A 1040 -11.65 -46.82 -80.72
N THR A 1041 -10.42 -47.31 -80.77
CA THR A 1041 -9.93 -48.39 -81.65
C THR A 1041 -8.89 -49.25 -80.92
N ASN A 1042 -8.78 -50.52 -81.29
CA ASN A 1042 -7.77 -51.44 -80.77
C ASN A 1042 -6.46 -51.35 -81.59
N ARG A 1043 -5.34 -51.76 -80.98
CA ARG A 1043 -4.02 -51.90 -81.60
C ARG A 1043 -3.87 -53.26 -82.29
N GLN A 1044 -3.23 -53.29 -83.47
CA GLN A 1044 -2.88 -54.55 -84.14
C GLN A 1044 -1.76 -55.30 -83.41
N LYS A 1045 -1.85 -56.63 -83.37
CA LYS A 1045 -0.93 -57.56 -82.67
C LYS A 1045 0.53 -57.10 -82.62
N ASN A 1046 1.17 -57.00 -83.79
CA ASN A 1046 2.61 -56.72 -83.93
C ASN A 1046 2.97 -55.23 -84.12
N GLY A 1047 1.99 -54.33 -84.20
CA GLY A 1047 2.21 -52.93 -84.55
C GLY A 1047 2.16 -52.00 -83.34
N ILE A 1048 3.18 -51.16 -83.14
CA ILE A 1048 3.21 -50.24 -81.98
C ILE A 1048 2.18 -49.12 -82.18
N VAL A 1049 2.09 -48.55 -83.38
CA VAL A 1049 1.17 -47.44 -83.71
C VAL A 1049 0.17 -47.80 -84.81
N ASP A 1050 0.03 -49.09 -85.09
CA ASP A 1050 -0.89 -49.62 -86.12
C ASP A 1050 -2.20 -50.05 -85.46
N PHE A 1051 -3.32 -49.54 -85.96
CA PHE A 1051 -4.66 -49.76 -85.39
C PHE A 1051 -5.51 -50.68 -86.26
N GLU A 1052 -6.38 -51.43 -85.61
CA GLU A 1052 -7.34 -52.34 -86.26
C GLU A 1052 -8.61 -51.54 -86.61
N ALA A 1053 -8.67 -50.99 -87.82
CA ALA A 1053 -9.76 -50.09 -88.24
C ALA A 1053 -11.16 -50.71 -88.05
N ASP A 1054 -11.28 -52.03 -88.25
CA ASP A 1054 -12.53 -52.76 -88.10
C ASP A 1054 -13.03 -52.82 -86.64
N SER A 1055 -12.15 -52.61 -85.66
CA SER A 1055 -12.51 -52.49 -84.23
C SER A 1055 -13.03 -51.10 -83.82
N THR A 1056 -13.10 -50.13 -84.74
CA THR A 1056 -13.42 -48.73 -84.38
C THR A 1056 -14.85 -48.60 -83.84
N GLN A 1057 -14.99 -48.16 -82.61
CA GLN A 1057 -16.26 -47.96 -81.90
C GLN A 1057 -16.54 -46.46 -81.71
N GLY A 1058 -17.75 -46.02 -82.09
CA GLY A 1058 -18.27 -44.70 -81.76
C GLY A 1058 -19.23 -44.73 -80.58
N ALA A 1059 -19.29 -43.64 -79.81
CA ALA A 1059 -20.25 -43.42 -78.74
C ALA A 1059 -20.68 -41.94 -78.66
N VAL A 1060 -21.96 -41.66 -78.40
CA VAL A 1060 -22.46 -40.32 -78.04
C VAL A 1060 -23.50 -40.44 -76.92
N GLY A 1061 -23.44 -39.58 -75.92
CA GLY A 1061 -24.28 -39.70 -74.72
C GLY A 1061 -24.44 -38.42 -73.91
N LEU A 1062 -25.10 -38.58 -72.76
CA LEU A 1062 -25.20 -37.57 -71.71
C LEU A 1062 -24.59 -38.13 -70.43
N ARG A 1063 -23.84 -37.31 -69.69
CA ARG A 1063 -23.32 -37.65 -68.36
C ARG A 1063 -23.72 -36.57 -67.36
N TYR A 1064 -24.06 -37.00 -66.14
CA TYR A 1064 -24.46 -36.12 -65.05
C TYR A 1064 -23.82 -36.54 -63.74
N LYS A 1065 -23.12 -35.60 -63.09
CA LYS A 1065 -22.60 -35.66 -61.73
C LYS A 1065 -23.59 -34.96 -60.78
N PRO A 1066 -24.50 -35.69 -60.09
CA PRO A 1066 -25.55 -35.10 -59.26
C PRO A 1066 -25.08 -34.53 -57.91
N PHE A 1067 -23.90 -34.93 -57.43
CA PHE A 1067 -23.38 -34.59 -56.11
C PHE A 1067 -22.24 -33.58 -56.18
N THR A 1068 -22.21 -32.64 -55.24
CA THR A 1068 -21.15 -31.64 -55.13
C THR A 1068 -19.88 -32.25 -54.51
N GLU A 1069 -20.05 -32.98 -53.40
CA GLU A 1069 -18.96 -33.53 -52.58
C GLU A 1069 -18.41 -34.89 -53.06
N ALA A 1070 -19.22 -35.67 -53.79
CA ALA A 1070 -18.85 -37.00 -54.28
C ALA A 1070 -18.65 -36.96 -55.80
N ASN A 1071 -17.51 -37.43 -56.29
CA ASN A 1071 -17.25 -37.52 -57.73
C ASN A 1071 -17.86 -38.80 -58.34
N ILE A 1072 -19.20 -38.87 -58.30
CA ILE A 1072 -20.00 -39.94 -58.89
C ILE A 1072 -20.79 -39.36 -60.06
N ALA A 1073 -20.65 -39.98 -61.24
CA ALA A 1073 -21.30 -39.57 -62.48
C ALA A 1073 -22.10 -40.74 -63.08
N LEU A 1074 -23.29 -40.42 -63.58
CA LEU A 1074 -24.18 -41.35 -64.27
C LEU A 1074 -24.26 -40.97 -65.75
N GLY A 1075 -24.01 -41.93 -66.63
CA GLY A 1075 -23.99 -41.78 -68.07
C GLY A 1075 -25.02 -42.64 -68.79
N VAL A 1076 -25.57 -42.12 -69.88
CA VAL A 1076 -26.33 -42.88 -70.87
C VAL A 1076 -25.70 -42.60 -72.24
N GLU A 1077 -25.04 -43.61 -72.80
CA GLU A 1077 -24.30 -43.53 -74.05
C GLU A 1077 -24.95 -44.43 -75.11
N ARG A 1078 -25.13 -43.92 -76.32
CA ARG A 1078 -25.45 -44.73 -77.51
C ARG A 1078 -24.14 -45.12 -78.18
N LEU A 1079 -23.85 -46.41 -78.20
CA LEU A 1079 -22.77 -46.99 -78.98
C LEU A 1079 -23.25 -47.20 -80.42
N PHE A 1080 -22.40 -46.91 -81.39
CA PHE A 1080 -22.65 -47.13 -82.81
C PHE A 1080 -21.40 -47.64 -83.53
N LYS A 1081 -21.59 -48.59 -84.44
CA LYS A 1081 -20.51 -49.18 -85.23
C LYS A 1081 -19.82 -48.14 -86.13
N ILE A 1082 -18.49 -48.18 -86.19
CA ILE A 1082 -17.70 -47.46 -87.21
C ILE A 1082 -16.91 -48.47 -88.05
N GLY A 1083 -16.23 -49.43 -87.41
CA GLY A 1083 -15.68 -50.62 -88.07
C GLY A 1083 -16.62 -51.84 -88.02
N GLU A 1084 -16.30 -52.90 -88.77
CA GLU A 1084 -17.15 -54.09 -88.89
C GLU A 1084 -17.30 -54.88 -87.56
N ASP A 1085 -16.23 -54.90 -86.76
CA ASP A 1085 -16.10 -55.63 -85.48
C ASP A 1085 -16.60 -54.84 -84.24
N ALA A 1086 -17.10 -53.63 -84.43
CA ALA A 1086 -17.71 -52.82 -83.36
C ALA A 1086 -19.15 -53.25 -83.05
N GLU A 1087 -19.84 -52.63 -82.09
CA GLU A 1087 -21.26 -52.91 -81.77
C GLU A 1087 -22.20 -51.69 -81.76
N ASP A 1088 -23.49 -51.99 -81.93
CA ASP A 1088 -24.61 -51.05 -81.83
C ASP A 1088 -25.37 -51.31 -80.52
N ASN A 1089 -25.05 -50.59 -79.45
CA ASN A 1089 -25.61 -50.84 -78.12
C ASN A 1089 -26.02 -49.55 -77.40
N THR A 1090 -26.63 -49.68 -76.23
CA THR A 1090 -26.87 -48.58 -75.31
C THR A 1090 -26.24 -48.94 -73.98
N LEU A 1091 -25.32 -48.10 -73.55
CA LEU A 1091 -24.51 -48.27 -72.36
C LEU A 1091 -25.07 -47.37 -71.26
N LEU A 1092 -25.54 -48.00 -70.18
CA LEU A 1092 -25.81 -47.33 -68.90
C LEU A 1092 -24.56 -47.45 -68.05
N ARG A 1093 -24.00 -46.32 -67.64
CA ARG A 1093 -22.69 -46.26 -66.99
C ARG A 1093 -22.78 -45.50 -65.67
N ALA A 1094 -22.22 -46.08 -64.62
CA ALA A 1094 -22.04 -45.41 -63.33
C ALA A 1094 -20.55 -45.40 -63.00
N MET A 1095 -19.96 -44.22 -62.91
CA MET A 1095 -18.55 -44.02 -62.58
C MET A 1095 -18.45 -43.32 -61.24
N GLY A 1096 -17.49 -43.71 -60.42
CA GLY A 1096 -17.11 -43.03 -59.19
C GLY A 1096 -15.60 -42.92 -59.10
N SER A 1097 -15.09 -41.74 -58.75
CA SER A 1097 -13.70 -41.62 -58.30
C SER A 1097 -13.63 -40.97 -56.91
N TRP A 1098 -12.57 -41.31 -56.20
CA TRP A 1098 -12.12 -40.62 -55.01
C TRP A 1098 -10.60 -40.54 -55.07
N ASP A 1099 -10.04 -39.37 -54.81
CA ASP A 1099 -8.61 -39.18 -54.73
C ASP A 1099 -8.21 -38.37 -53.51
N TYR A 1100 -6.93 -38.52 -53.14
CA TYR A 1100 -6.24 -37.66 -52.22
C TYR A 1100 -4.89 -37.33 -52.83
N GLY A 1101 -4.77 -36.11 -53.37
CA GLY A 1101 -3.53 -35.63 -53.98
C GLY A 1101 -3.37 -35.95 -55.46
N TRP A 1102 -4.45 -36.20 -56.22
CA TRP A 1102 -4.38 -36.16 -57.68
C TRP A 1102 -4.10 -34.73 -58.18
N ALA A 1103 -4.79 -33.73 -57.64
CA ALA A 1103 -4.54 -32.33 -57.98
C ALA A 1103 -3.12 -31.87 -57.58
N MET A 1104 -2.57 -30.91 -58.34
CA MET A 1104 -1.30 -30.25 -58.00
C MET A 1104 -1.47 -29.48 -56.68
N ARG A 1105 -0.52 -29.64 -55.75
CA ARG A 1105 -0.51 -28.92 -54.47
C ARG A 1105 0.57 -27.86 -54.47
N ALA A 1106 0.17 -26.62 -54.74
CA ALA A 1106 1.12 -25.52 -54.83
C ALA A 1106 1.92 -25.35 -53.53
N ALA A 1107 3.21 -25.09 -53.70
CA ALA A 1107 4.22 -24.98 -52.64
C ALA A 1107 4.47 -26.26 -51.79
N GLU A 1108 3.86 -27.41 -52.09
CA GLU A 1108 4.31 -28.70 -51.53
C GLU A 1108 5.38 -29.33 -52.44
N ALA A 1109 6.54 -29.67 -51.88
CA ALA A 1109 7.59 -30.37 -52.62
C ALA A 1109 7.24 -31.84 -52.90
N ASN A 1110 6.38 -32.43 -52.08
CA ASN A 1110 5.84 -33.78 -52.26
C ASN A 1110 4.67 -34.07 -51.31
N TRP A 1111 3.82 -35.03 -51.68
CA TRP A 1111 2.68 -35.46 -50.89
C TRP A 1111 2.31 -36.92 -51.12
N ASN A 1112 1.60 -37.51 -50.15
CA ASN A 1112 1.00 -38.83 -50.29
C ASN A 1112 -0.12 -38.78 -51.34
N TYR A 1113 -0.12 -39.76 -52.25
CA TYR A 1113 -1.05 -39.88 -53.37
C TYR A 1113 -1.88 -41.15 -53.25
N THR A 1114 -3.21 -41.00 -53.21
CA THR A 1114 -4.16 -42.11 -53.33
C THR A 1114 -5.18 -41.78 -54.40
N PHE A 1115 -5.52 -42.75 -55.24
CA PHE A 1115 -6.58 -42.62 -56.25
C PHE A 1115 -7.35 -43.93 -56.32
N VAL A 1116 -8.67 -43.86 -56.29
CA VAL A 1116 -9.58 -44.98 -56.46
C VAL A 1116 -10.60 -44.59 -57.51
N TYR A 1117 -10.70 -45.40 -58.56
CA TYR A 1117 -11.73 -45.31 -59.60
C TYR A 1117 -12.54 -46.59 -59.60
N SER A 1118 -13.84 -46.49 -59.81
CA SER A 1118 -14.69 -47.64 -60.07
C SER A 1118 -15.76 -47.29 -61.09
N GLU A 1119 -16.05 -48.24 -61.98
CA GLU A 1119 -17.10 -48.12 -62.98
C GLU A 1119 -17.98 -49.38 -62.98
N PHE A 1120 -19.24 -49.16 -63.28
CA PHE A 1120 -20.22 -50.20 -63.55
C PHE A 1120 -20.95 -49.86 -64.85
N ASP A 1121 -20.72 -50.70 -65.86
CA ASP A 1121 -21.25 -50.58 -67.20
C ASP A 1121 -22.30 -51.67 -67.44
N ALA A 1122 -23.47 -51.29 -67.95
CA ALA A 1122 -24.56 -52.19 -68.29
C ALA A 1122 -25.03 -51.96 -69.74
N TYR A 1123 -24.85 -52.98 -70.58
CA TYR A 1123 -25.17 -52.99 -72.00
C TYR A 1123 -26.57 -53.61 -72.17
N VAL A 1124 -27.53 -52.83 -72.68
CA VAL A 1124 -28.97 -53.19 -72.58
C VAL A 1124 -29.59 -53.80 -73.85
N GLN A 1125 -28.92 -53.69 -75.00
CA GLN A 1125 -29.24 -54.43 -76.23
C GLN A 1125 -28.23 -55.57 -76.45
N ASP A 1126 -28.57 -56.50 -77.35
CA ASP A 1126 -27.85 -57.71 -77.80
C ASP A 1126 -26.69 -58.23 -76.93
N ASP A 1127 -26.85 -59.47 -76.43
CA ASP A 1127 -25.93 -60.11 -75.51
C ASP A 1127 -25.64 -59.30 -74.24
N LYS A 1128 -26.74 -58.82 -73.63
CA LYS A 1128 -26.81 -58.17 -72.31
C LYS A 1128 -25.68 -58.58 -71.38
N ARG A 1129 -24.72 -57.67 -71.21
CA ARG A 1129 -23.56 -57.84 -70.36
C ARG A 1129 -23.42 -56.69 -69.37
N THR A 1130 -22.82 -56.99 -68.23
CA THR A 1130 -22.37 -55.99 -67.27
C THR A 1130 -20.87 -56.12 -67.08
N ALA A 1131 -20.15 -55.01 -67.06
CA ALA A 1131 -18.77 -54.96 -66.63
C ALA A 1131 -18.69 -54.14 -65.33
N PHE A 1132 -17.96 -54.65 -64.34
CA PHE A 1132 -17.59 -53.94 -63.14
C PHE A 1132 -16.07 -53.82 -63.10
N LEU A 1133 -15.56 -52.65 -62.77
CA LEU A 1133 -14.14 -52.42 -62.59
C LEU A 1133 -13.88 -51.56 -61.37
N ILE A 1134 -12.82 -51.88 -60.65
CA ILE A 1134 -12.25 -51.05 -59.60
C ILE A 1134 -10.73 -51.01 -59.76
N HIS A 1135 -10.17 -49.80 -59.75
CA HIS A 1135 -8.76 -49.53 -59.92
C HIS A 1135 -8.27 -48.62 -58.80
N GLY A 1136 -7.28 -49.07 -58.04
CA GLY A 1136 -6.65 -48.32 -56.96
C GLY A 1136 -5.18 -48.04 -57.26
N ARG A 1137 -4.73 -46.83 -56.94
CA ARG A 1137 -3.32 -46.41 -56.95
C ARG A 1137 -2.96 -45.83 -55.59
N GLN A 1138 -1.79 -46.19 -55.07
CA GLN A 1138 -1.26 -45.68 -53.80
C GLN A 1138 0.25 -45.43 -53.93
N GLY A 1139 0.68 -44.20 -53.72
CA GLY A 1139 2.07 -43.79 -53.92
C GLY A 1139 2.41 -42.46 -53.28
N TRP A 1140 3.42 -41.79 -53.85
CA TRP A 1140 3.89 -40.50 -53.37
C TRP A 1140 4.23 -39.63 -54.57
N THR A 1141 3.66 -38.43 -54.65
CA THR A 1141 3.94 -37.47 -55.72
C THR A 1141 5.09 -36.57 -55.29
N TRP A 1142 6.11 -36.43 -56.12
CA TRP A 1142 7.14 -35.40 -56.04
C TRP A 1142 6.84 -34.28 -57.05
N ASN A 1143 6.86 -33.05 -56.58
CA ASN A 1143 6.77 -31.84 -57.38
C ASN A 1143 8.22 -31.44 -57.77
N ILE A 1144 8.59 -31.65 -59.04
CA ILE A 1144 9.94 -31.34 -59.54
C ILE A 1144 10.02 -29.85 -59.92
N HIS A 1145 8.98 -29.40 -60.62
CA HIS A 1145 8.50 -28.03 -60.76
C HIS A 1145 6.98 -28.15 -60.91
N ASP A 1146 6.21 -27.08 -60.70
CA ASP A 1146 4.75 -27.23 -60.58
C ASP A 1146 4.06 -27.67 -61.90
N GLU A 1147 4.77 -27.59 -63.03
CA GLU A 1147 4.38 -28.12 -64.33
C GLU A 1147 4.80 -29.60 -64.54
N LEU A 1148 5.58 -30.23 -63.65
CA LEU A 1148 6.04 -31.62 -63.75
C LEU A 1148 5.97 -32.36 -62.41
N LEU A 1149 5.02 -33.29 -62.33
CA LEU A 1149 4.77 -34.16 -61.18
C LEU A 1149 5.24 -35.59 -61.47
N VAL A 1150 5.99 -36.18 -60.54
CA VAL A 1150 6.54 -37.55 -60.64
C VAL A 1150 5.98 -38.40 -59.50
N THR A 1151 5.21 -39.43 -59.83
CA THR A 1151 4.45 -40.23 -58.86
C THR A 1151 4.72 -41.73 -59.03
N PRO A 1152 5.76 -42.29 -58.39
CA PRO A 1152 5.82 -43.74 -58.17
C PRO A 1152 4.66 -44.18 -57.27
N HIS A 1153 4.05 -45.29 -57.62
CA HIS A 1153 2.95 -45.88 -56.88
C HIS A 1153 2.90 -47.39 -57.05
N LEU A 1154 2.22 -48.06 -56.14
CA LEU A 1154 1.65 -49.38 -56.40
C LEU A 1154 0.24 -49.17 -56.95
N TYR A 1155 -0.20 -50.04 -57.86
CA TYR A 1155 -1.58 -50.09 -58.30
C TYR A 1155 -2.14 -51.50 -58.19
N ALA A 1156 -3.46 -51.60 -58.14
CA ALA A 1156 -4.21 -52.84 -58.30
C ALA A 1156 -5.51 -52.57 -59.08
N THR A 1157 -5.88 -53.48 -59.97
CA THR A 1157 -7.16 -53.47 -60.68
C THR A 1157 -7.88 -54.80 -60.41
N TYR A 1158 -9.19 -54.75 -60.21
CA TYR A 1158 -10.07 -55.90 -60.37
C TYR A 1158 -11.15 -55.55 -61.39
N LYS A 1159 -11.35 -56.44 -62.37
CA LYS A 1159 -12.36 -56.35 -63.41
C LYS A 1159 -13.18 -57.63 -63.42
N GLU A 1160 -14.50 -57.50 -63.50
CA GLU A 1160 -15.45 -58.60 -63.55
C GLU A 1160 -16.49 -58.36 -64.65
N GLU A 1161 -16.77 -59.38 -65.44
CA GLU A 1161 -17.76 -59.32 -66.51
C GLU A 1161 -18.84 -60.40 -66.35
N SER A 1162 -20.07 -60.08 -66.75
CA SER A 1162 -21.19 -60.99 -66.60
C SER A 1162 -22.16 -60.89 -67.78
N PRO A 1163 -22.39 -61.97 -68.56
CA PRO A 1163 -21.64 -63.23 -68.53
C PRO A 1163 -20.22 -63.04 -69.08
N ASP A 1164 -19.19 -63.31 -68.29
CA ASP A 1164 -17.80 -63.41 -68.79
C ASP A 1164 -17.66 -64.66 -69.69
N ARG A 1165 -17.84 -64.44 -71.00
CA ARG A 1165 -17.78 -65.47 -72.06
C ARG A 1165 -16.35 -65.73 -72.55
N ASN A 1166 -15.49 -64.72 -72.47
CA ASN A 1166 -14.18 -64.70 -73.10
C ASN A 1166 -13.01 -64.82 -72.08
N ASN A 1167 -13.34 -65.12 -70.82
CA ASN A 1167 -12.42 -65.23 -69.67
C ASN A 1167 -11.65 -63.95 -69.35
N LEU A 1168 -12.35 -62.83 -69.28
CA LEU A 1168 -11.79 -61.48 -69.18
C LEU A 1168 -11.88 -60.88 -67.76
N SER A 1169 -12.61 -61.53 -66.85
CA SER A 1169 -12.60 -61.21 -65.42
C SER A 1169 -11.22 -61.52 -64.81
N HIS A 1170 -10.51 -60.53 -64.29
CA HIS A 1170 -9.13 -60.66 -63.82
C HIS A 1170 -8.81 -59.74 -62.62
N VAL A 1171 -7.74 -60.08 -61.90
CA VAL A 1171 -7.08 -59.23 -60.91
C VAL A 1171 -5.65 -58.98 -61.36
N GLU A 1172 -5.21 -57.72 -61.32
CA GLU A 1172 -3.83 -57.32 -61.63
C GLU A 1172 -3.29 -56.32 -60.62
N GLY A 1173 -1.98 -56.17 -60.56
CA GLY A 1173 -1.34 -55.09 -59.82
C GLY A 1173 0.18 -55.13 -59.95
N GLY A 1174 0.83 -54.07 -59.46
CA GLY A 1174 2.28 -53.97 -59.49
C GLY A 1174 2.79 -52.54 -59.26
N PRO A 1175 4.12 -52.33 -59.37
CA PRO A 1175 4.71 -51.01 -59.33
C PRO A 1175 4.48 -50.26 -60.64
N ALA A 1176 4.24 -48.95 -60.52
CA ALA A 1176 4.05 -48.04 -61.63
C ALA A 1176 4.69 -46.67 -61.34
N LEU A 1177 4.95 -45.92 -62.41
CA LEU A 1177 5.48 -44.56 -62.38
C LEU A 1177 4.65 -43.68 -63.30
N SER A 1178 3.99 -42.68 -62.72
CA SER A 1178 3.28 -41.63 -63.46
C SER A 1178 4.16 -40.39 -63.57
N LEU A 1179 4.36 -39.88 -64.78
CA LEU A 1179 4.97 -38.59 -65.08
C LEU A 1179 3.87 -37.69 -65.64
N ARG A 1180 3.53 -36.59 -64.95
CA ARG A 1180 2.46 -35.68 -65.38
C ARG A 1180 3.02 -34.30 -65.68
N TRP A 1181 2.78 -33.81 -66.89
CA TRP A 1181 3.16 -32.48 -67.34
C TRP A 1181 1.91 -31.58 -67.45
N LEU A 1182 1.92 -30.42 -66.82
CA LEU A 1182 0.78 -29.51 -66.70
C LEU A 1182 1.06 -28.21 -67.46
N GLU A 1183 0.12 -27.73 -68.29
CA GLU A 1183 0.35 -26.54 -69.11
C GLU A 1183 -0.82 -25.54 -69.10
N GLY A 1184 -0.48 -24.27 -69.32
CA GLY A 1184 -1.46 -23.22 -69.63
C GLY A 1184 -2.17 -22.63 -68.42
N GLU A 1185 -1.55 -22.65 -67.22
CA GLU A 1185 -1.92 -21.72 -66.15
C GLU A 1185 -1.78 -20.27 -66.64
N ASP A 1186 -2.70 -19.39 -66.26
CA ASP A 1186 -2.61 -17.95 -66.48
C ASP A 1186 -2.82 -17.16 -65.17
N GLU A 1187 -3.17 -15.87 -65.27
CA GLU A 1187 -3.39 -15.00 -64.11
C GLU A 1187 -4.57 -15.46 -63.24
N TYR A 1188 -5.61 -16.06 -63.84
CA TYR A 1188 -6.89 -16.35 -63.17
C TYR A 1188 -7.34 -17.81 -63.28
N GLU A 1189 -6.86 -18.58 -64.24
CA GLU A 1189 -7.19 -20.00 -64.40
C GLU A 1189 -5.94 -20.87 -64.16
N SER A 1190 -6.15 -22.03 -63.51
CA SER A 1190 -5.07 -23.01 -63.28
C SER A 1190 -4.75 -23.76 -64.59
N TYR A 1191 -3.81 -24.71 -64.53
CA TYR A 1191 -3.40 -25.49 -65.71
C TYR A 1191 -4.60 -26.04 -66.48
N LYS A 1192 -4.65 -25.74 -67.78
CA LYS A 1192 -5.75 -26.09 -68.68
C LYS A 1192 -5.50 -27.42 -69.40
N ARG A 1193 -4.27 -27.95 -69.34
CA ARG A 1193 -3.83 -29.14 -70.05
C ARG A 1193 -3.01 -30.03 -69.13
N GLU A 1194 -3.21 -31.34 -69.23
CA GLU A 1194 -2.50 -32.37 -68.46
C GLU A 1194 -2.06 -33.51 -69.38
N TRP A 1195 -0.78 -33.83 -69.38
CA TRP A 1195 -0.17 -34.92 -70.13
C TRP A 1195 0.37 -35.97 -69.13
N GLU A 1196 -0.28 -37.13 -69.01
CA GLU A 1196 0.18 -38.26 -68.16
C GLU A 1196 0.88 -39.33 -69.01
N VAL A 1197 2.13 -39.61 -68.70
CA VAL A 1197 2.87 -40.80 -69.14
C VAL A 1197 2.95 -41.78 -67.97
N LEU A 1198 2.24 -42.89 -68.07
CA LEU A 1198 2.14 -43.91 -67.03
C LEU A 1198 2.85 -45.18 -67.48
N LEU A 1199 3.94 -45.53 -66.78
CA LEU A 1199 4.68 -46.78 -66.96
C LEU A 1199 4.23 -47.77 -65.88
N ARG A 1200 3.79 -48.97 -66.26
CA ARG A 1200 3.36 -50.02 -65.33
C ARG A 1200 4.17 -51.30 -65.55
N TYR A 1201 4.63 -51.93 -64.47
CA TYR A 1201 4.99 -53.34 -64.50
C TYR A 1201 3.85 -54.13 -63.87
N THR A 1202 3.16 -54.91 -64.67
CA THR A 1202 1.94 -55.63 -64.31
C THR A 1202 2.28 -57.05 -63.88
N ILE A 1203 1.60 -57.55 -62.85
CA ILE A 1203 1.46 -58.98 -62.57
C ILE A 1203 -0.05 -59.24 -62.44
N GLY A 1204 -0.60 -60.12 -63.27
CA GLY A 1204 -2.04 -60.32 -63.37
C GLY A 1204 -2.45 -61.78 -63.50
N LYS A 1205 -3.68 -62.05 -63.06
CA LYS A 1205 -4.29 -63.38 -62.97
C LYS A 1205 -5.75 -63.32 -63.40
N TYR A 1206 -6.13 -64.22 -64.30
CA TYR A 1206 -7.51 -64.45 -64.69
C TYR A 1206 -8.28 -65.20 -63.59
N THR A 1207 -9.55 -64.87 -63.41
CA THR A 1207 -10.38 -65.42 -62.32
C THR A 1207 -10.88 -66.84 -62.59
N LYS A 1208 -10.87 -67.32 -63.84
CA LYS A 1208 -11.16 -68.72 -64.19
C LYS A 1208 -9.95 -69.39 -64.84
N ASN A 1209 -9.77 -70.68 -64.52
CA ASN A 1209 -8.60 -71.51 -64.87
C ASN A 1209 -8.56 -71.95 -66.36
N ILE A 1210 -8.65 -71.00 -67.31
CA ILE A 1210 -8.64 -71.29 -68.75
C ILE A 1210 -7.42 -70.65 -69.46
N SER A 1211 -6.78 -69.66 -68.84
CA SER A 1211 -5.58 -68.95 -69.33
C SER A 1211 -4.51 -68.84 -68.24
N ASP A 1212 -3.26 -68.69 -68.65
CA ASP A 1212 -2.11 -68.54 -67.75
C ASP A 1212 -2.02 -67.13 -67.11
N ASP A 1213 -1.34 -67.04 -65.96
CA ASP A 1213 -1.00 -65.78 -65.29
C ASP A 1213 -0.01 -64.97 -66.17
N TYR A 1214 -0.12 -63.63 -66.20
CA TYR A 1214 0.64 -62.75 -67.11
C TYR A 1214 1.46 -61.69 -66.38
N ASN A 1215 2.58 -61.24 -66.97
CA ASN A 1215 3.42 -60.20 -66.37
C ASN A 1215 4.24 -59.37 -67.39
N GLY A 1216 3.78 -58.16 -67.70
CA GLY A 1216 4.37 -57.31 -68.75
C GLY A 1216 4.69 -55.88 -68.30
N LEU A 1217 5.45 -55.15 -69.14
CA LEU A 1217 5.68 -53.72 -68.98
C LEU A 1217 4.76 -52.95 -69.95
N SER A 1218 3.73 -52.26 -69.43
CA SER A 1218 2.84 -51.43 -70.25
C SER A 1218 3.12 -49.92 -70.11
N VAL A 1219 2.77 -49.19 -71.16
CA VAL A 1219 2.89 -47.73 -71.28
C VAL A 1219 1.53 -47.16 -71.68
N ILE A 1220 1.01 -46.23 -70.88
CA ILE A 1220 -0.18 -45.44 -71.19
C ILE A 1220 0.23 -43.98 -71.38
N LEU A 1221 -0.30 -43.36 -72.42
CA LEU A 1221 -0.29 -41.92 -72.65
C LEU A 1221 -1.72 -41.42 -72.50
N ARG A 1222 -1.96 -40.44 -71.63
CA ARG A 1222 -3.25 -39.76 -71.47
C ARG A 1222 -3.06 -38.25 -71.57
N LEU A 1223 -3.96 -37.60 -72.29
CA LEU A 1223 -3.95 -36.17 -72.61
C LEU A 1223 -5.31 -35.59 -72.23
N ASN A 1224 -5.37 -34.61 -71.35
CA ASN A 1224 -6.61 -33.87 -71.03
C ASN A 1224 -6.43 -32.40 -71.45
N PHE A 1225 -7.43 -31.80 -72.11
CA PHE A 1225 -7.46 -30.41 -72.59
C PHE A 1225 -8.81 -29.72 -72.33
#